data_AF-A0A1H9K8P2-F1
#
_entry.id   AF-A0A1H9K8P2-F1
#
_cell.length_a   1.000
_cell.length_b   1.000
_cell.length_c   1.000
_cell.angle_alpha   90.00
_cell.angle_beta   90.00
_cell.angle_gamma   90.00
#
_symmetry.space_group_name_H-M   'P 1'
#
loop_
_entity.id
_entity.type
_entity.pdbx_description
1 polymer ?
#
loop_
_entity_poly.entity_id
_entity_poly.type
_entity_poly.pdbx_seq_one_letter_code
_entity_poly.pdbx_strand_id
1 'polypeptide(L)'
;MSMQPFQLPEFYMPYPARLNPNLETARAHSKVWARRMEMIDVPQQGTMIWTEADLDAHDYALLCAYTHPDCDATELDLITDWYVWVFYFDDHFLELFKRTRDILGARAYLDRLRLFMPVEGPITETPTNPVEAGLADLWERTTPAMSSDWRRRFVESTKNLLDESLWELANIDAGRVSNPLEYIEMRRKVGGAPWSANLVEHAVGAAVPAVIAESRPMHVLRDTFSDAVHLRNDLFSYEREVLDEGELSNGVLVFEKFLGIGTQEAAESVNDLLTSRLHQFEHTTLTELPPLFDEHAVDPVSRLGVLAYVKGLQDWQSGGHEWHMRSSRYMNDGGAPGTGTLSGPLGLGTSAARIVPSLLASHDQRARSFTHVPFEQSGHVSKPELRMPFPVRSNPHLEQARENVIAWGHAVGIIDEVPGLWDEERFRDYDLPLCAAGIHPDASADALDISSGWLAWGTYGDDYYPVFFRTAASYPAAKAQTERFSQLMPLDGEPTPEPVNALERGLLDLWTRTTAPMTLDARAQFRHAIEIMAESWVWELVNAYHNRIPDPVDYIEMRRRTFGSELTMSLSRIGHGRTVPPEVYRSRPVLAMENSAMDYACMINDIYSYQKEIQFEGEIHNLVLVVRNFFDTDAQTAMDIVGDLMDSRMREFEHVVATGLPALFEDFDLDEDAQRTLLGYAEELRNWLSGILEWHEGCRRYAEPDLLRHFPESPGAPRETGFPHLPSGLGTSAFRITQPSAPARQPAMAGAPSRVPGGLRGAASAIGRAAETAGVDSSGTSGAISTPGVPPTAPVSAAGKSAESAGVDGSSPLAAPSLPHRPSGLGTAAARVKPLDESALPARPGVQSGATTPAIPRGFSGLGTTAARVTPPARAAGTAATS
;
A
#
# COMPACT_ATOMS: atom_id res chain seq x y z
N MET A 1 -33.32 22.24 -3.21
CA MET A 1 -32.47 21.19 -3.80
C MET A 1 -31.05 21.67 -3.62
N SER A 2 -30.24 20.93 -2.87
CA SER A 2 -28.79 21.04 -2.97
C SER A 2 -28.41 20.78 -4.43
N MET A 3 -27.39 21.46 -4.96
CA MET A 3 -26.74 20.93 -6.16
C MET A 3 -25.75 19.87 -5.65
N GLN A 4 -25.77 18.69 -6.23
CA GLN A 4 -24.75 17.67 -5.93
C GLN A 4 -23.35 18.28 -6.14
N PRO A 5 -22.33 17.90 -5.35
CA PRO A 5 -20.99 18.50 -5.43
C PRO A 5 -20.30 18.32 -6.79
N PHE A 6 -20.62 17.23 -7.50
CA PHE A 6 -20.20 16.93 -8.85
C PHE A 6 -21.24 16.02 -9.52
N GLN A 7 -21.17 15.87 -10.85
CA GLN A 7 -21.93 14.86 -11.57
C GLN A 7 -21.13 13.55 -11.59
N LEU A 8 -21.77 12.43 -11.21
CA LEU A 8 -21.17 11.10 -11.27
C LEU A 8 -20.58 10.81 -12.68
N PRO A 9 -19.32 10.35 -12.77
CA PRO A 9 -18.64 10.10 -14.03
C PRO A 9 -19.14 8.83 -14.74
N GLU A 10 -18.73 8.62 -16.00
CA GLU A 10 -19.00 7.35 -16.71
C GLU A 10 -18.07 6.25 -16.17
N PHE A 11 -18.65 5.31 -15.44
CA PHE A 11 -17.92 4.21 -14.82
C PHE A 11 -17.54 3.11 -15.82
N TYR A 12 -16.31 2.59 -15.70
CA TYR A 12 -15.93 1.34 -16.37
C TYR A 12 -16.66 0.14 -15.74
N MET A 13 -17.43 -0.58 -16.56
CA MET A 13 -18.30 -1.68 -16.14
C MET A 13 -18.09 -2.92 -17.02
N PRO A 14 -16.95 -3.64 -16.86
CA PRO A 14 -16.59 -4.78 -17.73
C PRO A 14 -17.52 -5.98 -17.60
N TYR A 15 -18.22 -6.14 -16.46
CA TYR A 15 -19.05 -7.30 -16.16
C TYR A 15 -20.52 -6.91 -15.94
N PRO A 16 -21.50 -7.68 -16.45
CA PRO A 16 -22.91 -7.44 -16.17
C PRO A 16 -23.25 -7.93 -14.76
N ALA A 17 -23.72 -7.02 -13.92
CA ALA A 17 -24.29 -7.36 -12.62
C ALA A 17 -25.45 -8.37 -12.77
N ARG A 18 -25.46 -9.37 -11.90
CA ARG A 18 -26.50 -10.40 -11.77
C ARG A 18 -27.20 -10.25 -10.42
N LEU A 19 -28.43 -10.75 -10.30
CA LEU A 19 -29.17 -10.71 -9.03
C LEU A 19 -29.52 -12.14 -8.57
N ASN A 20 -29.22 -12.45 -7.31
CA ASN A 20 -29.58 -13.71 -6.66
C ASN A 20 -31.11 -13.84 -6.59
N PRO A 21 -31.72 -14.97 -7.00
CA PRO A 21 -33.17 -15.15 -6.96
C PRO A 21 -33.77 -15.17 -5.54
N ASN A 22 -32.95 -15.28 -4.49
CA ASN A 22 -33.40 -15.41 -3.09
C ASN A 22 -33.56 -14.06 -2.35
N LEU A 23 -33.40 -12.91 -3.03
CA LEU A 23 -33.45 -11.55 -2.46
C LEU A 23 -34.57 -11.32 -1.42
N GLU A 24 -35.82 -11.66 -1.74
CA GLU A 24 -36.94 -11.37 -0.84
C GLU A 24 -36.92 -12.22 0.45
N THR A 25 -36.29 -13.40 0.40
CA THR A 25 -36.02 -14.23 1.58
C THR A 25 -34.97 -13.55 2.46
N ALA A 26 -33.88 -13.08 1.86
CA ALA A 26 -32.81 -12.38 2.56
C ALA A 26 -33.29 -11.07 3.22
N ARG A 27 -34.18 -10.30 2.57
CA ARG A 27 -34.83 -9.13 3.20
C ARG A 27 -35.66 -9.52 4.43
N ALA A 28 -36.46 -10.58 4.32
CA ALA A 28 -37.30 -11.03 5.42
C ALA A 28 -36.49 -11.60 6.59
N HIS A 29 -35.47 -12.40 6.30
CA HIS A 29 -34.56 -13.00 7.28
C HIS A 29 -33.74 -11.93 8.02
N SER A 30 -32.98 -11.11 7.29
CA SER A 30 -32.04 -10.14 7.88
C SER A 30 -32.73 -9.09 8.74
N LYS A 31 -33.96 -8.68 8.39
CA LYS A 31 -34.80 -7.83 9.23
C LYS A 31 -35.20 -8.50 10.56
N VAL A 32 -35.49 -9.80 10.55
CA VAL A 32 -35.77 -10.56 11.79
C VAL A 32 -34.49 -10.70 12.62
N TRP A 33 -33.36 -10.95 11.96
CA TRP A 33 -32.04 -11.03 12.58
C TRP A 33 -31.64 -9.71 13.25
N ALA A 34 -31.77 -8.58 12.57
CA ALA A 34 -31.43 -7.25 13.08
C ALA A 34 -32.26 -6.85 14.32
N ARG A 35 -33.56 -7.18 14.36
CA ARG A 35 -34.38 -7.02 15.57
C ARG A 35 -33.90 -7.89 16.72
N ARG A 36 -33.53 -9.15 16.44
CA ARG A 36 -33.02 -10.10 17.44
C ARG A 36 -31.69 -9.65 18.05
N MET A 37 -30.87 -8.93 17.27
CA MET A 37 -29.60 -8.33 17.72
C MET A 37 -29.77 -6.94 18.36
N GLU A 38 -31.00 -6.42 18.49
CA GLU A 38 -31.27 -5.07 19.02
C GLU A 38 -30.62 -3.93 18.20
N MET A 39 -30.40 -4.14 16.90
CA MET A 39 -29.82 -3.14 15.99
C MET A 39 -30.84 -2.10 15.51
N ILE A 40 -32.12 -2.45 15.41
CA ILE A 40 -33.17 -1.52 14.96
C ILE A 40 -34.21 -1.26 16.05
N ASP A 41 -34.67 -0.02 16.12
CA ASP A 41 -35.69 0.49 17.06
C ASP A 41 -35.31 0.39 18.56
N VAL A 42 -34.04 0.11 18.89
CA VAL A 42 -33.51 0.04 20.26
C VAL A 42 -32.37 1.06 20.46
N PRO A 43 -32.55 2.11 21.29
CA PRO A 43 -31.54 3.13 21.50
C PRO A 43 -30.28 2.61 22.22
N GLN A 44 -29.10 2.90 21.67
CA GLN A 44 -27.80 2.63 22.27
C GLN A 44 -27.28 3.88 22.97
N GLN A 45 -27.01 3.78 24.27
CA GLN A 45 -26.61 4.91 25.13
C GLN A 45 -27.56 6.14 25.10
N GLY A 46 -28.80 5.96 24.65
CA GLY A 46 -29.80 7.02 24.47
C GLY A 46 -29.93 7.55 23.03
N THR A 47 -29.03 7.16 22.13
CA THR A 47 -29.06 7.48 20.70
C THR A 47 -29.77 6.36 19.93
N MET A 48 -30.73 6.70 19.07
CA MET A 48 -31.26 5.73 18.11
C MET A 48 -30.28 5.67 16.93
N ILE A 49 -29.62 4.53 16.71
CA ILE A 49 -28.71 4.35 15.57
C ILE A 49 -29.53 4.13 14.30
N TRP A 50 -30.32 3.05 14.24
CA TRP A 50 -31.25 2.77 13.14
C TRP A 50 -32.67 2.49 13.64
N THR A 51 -33.63 2.85 12.81
CA THR A 51 -35.01 2.33 12.83
C THR A 51 -35.18 1.24 11.77
N GLU A 52 -36.30 0.51 11.79
CA GLU A 52 -36.66 -0.40 10.70
C GLU A 52 -36.71 0.30 9.32
N ALA A 53 -37.10 1.58 9.28
CA ALA A 53 -37.19 2.33 8.02
C ALA A 53 -35.81 2.62 7.41
N ASP A 54 -34.78 2.82 8.25
CA ASP A 54 -33.41 3.06 7.79
C ASP A 54 -32.82 1.78 7.19
N LEU A 55 -33.00 0.64 7.87
CA LEU A 55 -32.60 -0.68 7.36
C LEU A 55 -33.27 -1.01 6.01
N ASP A 56 -34.57 -0.74 5.89
CA ASP A 56 -35.32 -0.94 4.63
C ASP A 56 -34.86 0.00 3.50
N ALA A 57 -34.45 1.23 3.84
CA ALA A 57 -33.96 2.21 2.86
C ALA A 57 -32.53 1.94 2.41
N HIS A 58 -31.69 1.37 3.29
CA HIS A 58 -30.33 0.94 2.97
C HIS A 58 -30.31 -0.31 2.06
N ASP A 59 -31.22 -1.26 2.32
CA ASP A 59 -31.45 -2.49 1.54
C ASP A 59 -30.18 -3.35 1.33
N TYR A 60 -29.54 -3.76 2.44
CA TYR A 60 -28.33 -4.61 2.41
C TYR A 60 -28.57 -6.01 1.82
N ALA A 61 -29.82 -6.49 1.83
CA ALA A 61 -30.19 -7.72 1.13
C ALA A 61 -30.07 -7.56 -0.40
N LEU A 62 -30.40 -6.38 -0.95
CA LEU A 62 -30.18 -6.07 -2.36
C LEU A 62 -28.69 -5.98 -2.69
N LEU A 63 -27.86 -5.40 -1.81
CA LEU A 63 -26.39 -5.45 -1.94
C LEU A 63 -25.91 -6.91 -2.03
N CYS A 64 -26.29 -7.74 -1.06
CA CYS A 64 -25.82 -9.12 -0.97
C CYS A 64 -26.32 -9.97 -2.14
N ALA A 65 -27.57 -9.79 -2.57
CA ALA A 65 -28.13 -10.49 -3.72
C ALA A 65 -27.45 -10.10 -5.04
N TYR A 66 -27.01 -8.85 -5.19
CA TYR A 66 -26.25 -8.41 -6.36
C TYR A 66 -24.80 -8.89 -6.33
N THR A 67 -24.16 -8.89 -5.15
CA THR A 67 -22.73 -9.21 -4.99
C THR A 67 -22.45 -10.72 -4.92
N HIS A 68 -23.41 -11.53 -4.48
CA HIS A 68 -23.29 -12.99 -4.33
C HIS A 68 -24.38 -13.73 -5.14
N PRO A 69 -24.40 -13.60 -6.49
CA PRO A 69 -25.54 -14.01 -7.32
C PRO A 69 -25.68 -15.51 -7.59
N ASP A 70 -24.75 -16.34 -7.09
CA ASP A 70 -24.72 -17.80 -7.28
C ASP A 70 -24.94 -18.61 -5.99
N CYS A 71 -24.86 -17.99 -4.81
CA CYS A 71 -25.04 -18.71 -3.54
C CYS A 71 -26.51 -19.08 -3.28
N ASP A 72 -26.74 -20.11 -2.44
CA ASP A 72 -28.10 -20.50 -2.06
C ASP A 72 -28.72 -19.55 -1.02
N ALA A 73 -30.00 -19.76 -0.69
CA ALA A 73 -30.73 -18.88 0.23
C ALA A 73 -30.11 -18.83 1.65
N THR A 74 -29.60 -19.95 2.17
CA THR A 74 -29.03 -20.02 3.53
C THR A 74 -27.72 -19.24 3.60
N GLU A 75 -26.92 -19.37 2.55
CA GLU A 75 -25.66 -18.66 2.39
C GLU A 75 -25.90 -17.16 2.17
N LEU A 76 -26.87 -16.78 1.32
CA LEU A 76 -27.26 -15.39 1.13
C LEU A 76 -27.80 -14.74 2.42
N ASP A 77 -28.61 -15.46 3.19
CA ASP A 77 -29.14 -15.01 4.48
C ASP A 77 -27.99 -14.73 5.48
N LEU A 78 -27.00 -15.63 5.58
CA LEU A 78 -25.80 -15.46 6.42
C LEU A 78 -24.92 -14.29 5.98
N ILE A 79 -24.65 -14.16 4.68
CA ILE A 79 -23.88 -13.04 4.13
C ILE A 79 -24.63 -11.73 4.38
N THR A 80 -25.95 -11.70 4.20
CA THR A 80 -26.75 -10.48 4.44
C THR A 80 -26.66 -10.02 5.89
N ASP A 81 -26.71 -10.94 6.86
CA ASP A 81 -26.53 -10.61 8.27
C ASP A 81 -25.12 -10.02 8.55
N TRP A 82 -24.07 -10.53 7.89
CA TRP A 82 -22.71 -9.95 7.96
C TRP A 82 -22.64 -8.51 7.44
N TYR A 83 -23.29 -8.19 6.32
CA TYR A 83 -23.31 -6.82 5.81
C TYR A 83 -24.20 -5.89 6.66
N VAL A 84 -25.31 -6.38 7.19
CA VAL A 84 -26.12 -5.63 8.17
C VAL A 84 -25.28 -5.29 9.40
N TRP A 85 -24.50 -6.26 9.91
CA TRP A 85 -23.59 -6.06 11.03
C TRP A 85 -22.51 -5.02 10.75
N VAL A 86 -21.82 -5.10 9.61
CA VAL A 86 -20.67 -4.23 9.33
C VAL A 86 -21.08 -2.77 9.13
N PHE A 87 -22.20 -2.52 8.44
CA PHE A 87 -22.74 -1.17 8.30
C PHE A 87 -23.37 -0.65 9.59
N TYR A 88 -23.93 -1.53 10.44
CA TYR A 88 -24.42 -1.11 11.75
C TYR A 88 -23.25 -0.73 12.68
N PHE A 89 -22.14 -1.47 12.63
CA PHE A 89 -20.90 -1.14 13.33
C PHE A 89 -20.39 0.26 12.94
N ASP A 90 -20.35 0.56 11.64
CA ASP A 90 -19.92 1.86 11.09
C ASP A 90 -20.78 3.02 11.61
N ASP A 91 -22.10 2.98 11.38
CA ASP A 91 -23.03 4.03 11.82
C ASP A 91 -23.07 4.14 13.37
N HIS A 92 -22.96 3.03 14.10
CA HIS A 92 -22.87 3.02 15.57
C HIS A 92 -21.55 3.66 16.07
N PHE A 93 -20.43 3.41 15.39
CA PHE A 93 -19.14 3.99 15.74
C PHE A 93 -19.09 5.49 15.39
N LEU A 94 -19.68 5.89 14.26
CA LEU A 94 -19.85 7.29 13.88
C LEU A 94 -20.59 8.09 14.96
N GLU A 95 -21.79 7.64 15.34
CA GLU A 95 -22.65 8.35 16.29
C GLU A 95 -22.09 8.38 17.72
N LEU A 96 -21.53 7.28 18.22
CA LEU A 96 -21.08 7.20 19.61
C LEU A 96 -19.63 7.67 19.83
N PHE A 97 -18.75 7.54 18.83
CA PHE A 97 -17.31 7.83 18.97
C PHE A 97 -16.77 8.90 18.02
N LYS A 98 -17.08 8.89 16.71
CA LYS A 98 -16.56 9.92 15.79
C LYS A 98 -17.14 11.30 16.09
N ARG A 99 -18.47 11.43 16.21
CA ARG A 99 -19.15 12.70 16.52
C ARG A 99 -18.76 13.26 17.90
N THR A 100 -18.44 12.39 18.87
CA THR A 100 -18.08 12.77 20.24
C THR A 100 -16.57 12.99 20.44
N ARG A 101 -15.74 12.48 19.53
CA ARG A 101 -14.28 12.43 19.58
C ARG A 101 -13.71 11.60 20.75
N ASP A 102 -14.44 10.59 21.20
CA ASP A 102 -14.01 9.71 22.31
C ASP A 102 -13.06 8.59 21.85
N ILE A 103 -11.79 8.94 21.65
CA ILE A 103 -10.72 8.01 21.25
C ILE A 103 -10.49 6.89 22.29
N LEU A 104 -10.64 7.19 23.58
CA LEU A 104 -10.43 6.21 24.66
C LEU A 104 -11.58 5.20 24.74
N GLY A 105 -12.83 5.69 24.66
CA GLY A 105 -14.02 4.85 24.54
C GLY A 105 -14.00 3.98 23.29
N ALA A 106 -13.62 4.56 22.14
CA ALA A 106 -13.45 3.84 20.89
C ALA A 106 -12.45 2.67 21.02
N ARG A 107 -11.25 2.93 21.56
CA ARG A 107 -10.22 1.88 21.73
C ARG A 107 -10.72 0.75 22.63
N ALA A 108 -11.28 1.07 23.79
CA ALA A 108 -11.83 0.07 24.72
C ALA A 108 -13.00 -0.73 24.11
N TYR A 109 -13.78 -0.12 23.23
CA TYR A 109 -14.86 -0.76 22.49
C TYR A 109 -14.33 -1.75 21.43
N LEU A 110 -13.36 -1.35 20.62
CA LEU A 110 -12.74 -2.24 19.62
C LEU A 110 -11.96 -3.39 20.25
N ASP A 111 -11.22 -3.13 21.33
CA ASP A 111 -10.50 -4.17 22.09
C ASP A 111 -11.45 -5.27 22.58
N ARG A 112 -12.69 -4.91 22.90
CA ARG A 112 -13.71 -5.88 23.34
C ARG A 112 -14.29 -6.68 22.17
N LEU A 113 -14.50 -6.08 21.00
CA LEU A 113 -14.92 -6.79 19.78
C LEU A 113 -13.93 -7.90 19.39
N ARG A 114 -12.62 -7.68 19.59
CA ARG A 114 -11.56 -8.68 19.34
C ARG A 114 -11.73 -9.97 20.15
N LEU A 115 -12.45 -9.96 21.28
CA LEU A 115 -12.71 -11.13 22.14
C LEU A 115 -13.79 -12.07 21.57
N PHE A 116 -14.62 -11.58 20.63
CA PHE A 116 -15.68 -12.36 19.99
C PHE A 116 -15.22 -13.07 18.70
N MET A 117 -13.91 -13.01 18.39
CA MET A 117 -13.32 -13.61 17.17
C MET A 117 -12.22 -14.65 17.48
N PRO A 118 -12.46 -15.69 18.30
CA PRO A 118 -11.48 -16.74 18.54
C PRO A 118 -11.18 -17.52 17.25
N VAL A 119 -9.91 -17.68 16.90
CA VAL A 119 -9.47 -18.53 15.77
C VAL A 119 -9.82 -20.02 16.04
N GLU A 120 -9.67 -20.44 17.31
CA GLU A 120 -9.98 -21.78 17.78
C GLU A 120 -10.65 -21.71 19.16
N GLY A 121 -11.61 -22.60 19.41
CA GLY A 121 -12.38 -22.65 20.65
C GLY A 121 -13.64 -21.77 20.64
N PRO A 122 -14.49 -21.86 21.68
CA PRO A 122 -15.72 -21.10 21.79
C PRO A 122 -15.44 -19.64 22.21
N ILE A 123 -16.38 -18.75 21.91
CA ILE A 123 -16.47 -17.44 22.54
C ILE A 123 -16.73 -17.65 24.04
N THR A 124 -16.06 -16.89 24.89
CA THR A 124 -16.20 -16.99 26.36
C THR A 124 -16.74 -15.72 27.01
N GLU A 125 -16.66 -14.58 26.32
CA GLU A 125 -17.22 -13.32 26.77
C GLU A 125 -18.73 -13.23 26.50
N THR A 126 -19.42 -12.46 27.32
CA THR A 126 -20.85 -12.17 27.13
C THR A 126 -21.02 -10.84 26.38
N PRO A 127 -21.74 -10.81 25.24
CA PRO A 127 -22.06 -9.56 24.56
C PRO A 127 -22.78 -8.57 25.46
N THR A 128 -22.47 -7.28 25.35
CA THR A 128 -23.19 -6.22 26.08
C THR A 128 -23.72 -5.08 25.20
N ASN A 129 -23.60 -5.21 23.87
CA ASN A 129 -24.17 -4.29 22.88
C ASN A 129 -24.56 -5.06 21.60
N PRO A 130 -25.37 -4.48 20.69
CA PRO A 130 -25.80 -5.13 19.45
C PRO A 130 -24.67 -5.60 18.54
N VAL A 131 -23.56 -4.86 18.47
CA VAL A 131 -22.42 -5.20 17.59
C VAL A 131 -21.74 -6.47 18.06
N GLU A 132 -21.54 -6.64 19.36
CA GLU A 132 -20.99 -7.88 19.93
C GLU A 132 -21.95 -9.05 19.82
N ALA A 133 -23.24 -8.81 20.01
CA ALA A 133 -24.26 -9.86 19.89
C ALA A 133 -24.32 -10.38 18.45
N GLY A 134 -24.31 -9.47 17.48
CA GLY A 134 -24.23 -9.79 16.06
C GLY A 134 -22.93 -10.51 15.71
N LEU A 135 -21.78 -9.98 16.13
CA LEU A 135 -20.47 -10.59 15.86
C LEU A 135 -20.37 -12.01 16.43
N ALA A 136 -20.89 -12.25 17.64
CA ALA A 136 -20.90 -13.57 18.25
C ALA A 136 -21.77 -14.58 17.47
N ASP A 137 -23.02 -14.22 17.13
CA ASP A 137 -23.93 -15.08 16.34
C ASP A 137 -23.33 -15.38 14.95
N LEU A 138 -22.74 -14.38 14.30
CA LEU A 138 -22.11 -14.52 12.99
C LEU A 138 -20.85 -15.38 13.03
N TRP A 139 -19.98 -15.19 14.02
CA TRP A 139 -18.75 -15.97 14.18
C TRP A 139 -19.06 -17.46 14.42
N GLU A 140 -20.05 -17.77 15.26
CA GLU A 140 -20.52 -19.14 15.51
C GLU A 140 -21.14 -19.80 14.27
N ARG A 141 -21.82 -19.02 13.40
CA ARG A 141 -22.46 -19.53 12.18
C ARG A 141 -21.49 -19.76 11.02
N THR A 142 -20.48 -18.91 10.86
CA THR A 142 -19.53 -18.95 9.73
C THR A 142 -18.30 -19.83 9.99
N THR A 143 -17.65 -19.68 11.15
CA THR A 143 -16.30 -20.26 11.33
C THR A 143 -16.22 -21.80 11.37
N PRO A 144 -17.24 -22.58 11.80
CA PRO A 144 -17.16 -24.04 11.81
C PRO A 144 -17.05 -24.67 10.42
N ALA A 145 -17.52 -23.99 9.37
CA ALA A 145 -17.42 -24.45 7.99
C ALA A 145 -16.01 -24.27 7.40
N MET A 146 -15.18 -23.40 8.00
CA MET A 146 -13.93 -22.92 7.40
C MET A 146 -12.68 -23.49 8.08
N SER A 147 -11.58 -23.51 7.31
CA SER A 147 -10.26 -23.96 7.79
C SER A 147 -9.65 -22.98 8.79
N SER A 148 -8.72 -23.47 9.63
CA SER A 148 -7.99 -22.62 10.57
C SER A 148 -7.21 -21.49 9.89
N ASP A 149 -6.76 -21.71 8.65
CA ASP A 149 -6.03 -20.70 7.86
C ASP A 149 -6.95 -19.61 7.32
N TRP A 150 -8.13 -19.97 6.81
CA TRP A 150 -9.14 -18.98 6.44
C TRP A 150 -9.59 -18.18 7.66
N ARG A 151 -9.83 -18.83 8.81
CA ARG A 151 -10.20 -18.14 10.05
C ARG A 151 -9.12 -17.15 10.50
N ARG A 152 -7.83 -17.51 10.40
CA ARG A 152 -6.73 -16.57 10.69
C ARG A 152 -6.81 -15.32 9.81
N ARG A 153 -6.92 -15.50 8.49
CA ARG A 153 -7.06 -14.38 7.52
C ARG A 153 -8.32 -13.55 7.76
N PHE A 154 -9.44 -14.17 8.15
CA PHE A 154 -10.69 -13.47 8.44
C PHE A 154 -10.63 -12.70 9.77
N VAL A 155 -10.00 -13.23 10.82
CA VAL A 155 -9.70 -12.48 12.06
C VAL A 155 -8.83 -11.26 11.76
N GLU A 156 -7.81 -11.42 10.92
CA GLU A 156 -6.92 -10.33 10.51
C GLU A 156 -7.68 -9.26 9.72
N SER A 157 -8.42 -9.63 8.67
CA SER A 157 -9.25 -8.71 7.89
C SER A 157 -10.33 -8.01 8.73
N THR A 158 -10.93 -8.70 9.71
CA THR A 158 -11.92 -8.06 10.59
C THR A 158 -11.26 -7.13 11.61
N LYS A 159 -10.10 -7.49 12.19
CA LYS A 159 -9.33 -6.56 13.05
C LYS A 159 -8.94 -5.29 12.30
N ASN A 160 -8.47 -5.46 11.07
CA ASN A 160 -8.12 -4.37 10.17
C ASN A 160 -9.32 -3.44 9.94
N LEU A 161 -10.48 -4.00 9.60
CA LEU A 161 -11.77 -3.28 9.47
C LEU A 161 -12.11 -2.45 10.71
N LEU A 162 -11.99 -3.07 11.89
CA LEU A 162 -12.26 -2.39 13.16
C LEU A 162 -11.27 -1.24 13.41
N ASP A 163 -9.98 -1.47 13.13
CA ASP A 163 -8.91 -0.51 13.39
C ASP A 163 -8.92 0.69 12.42
N GLU A 164 -9.67 0.62 11.30
CA GLU A 164 -9.94 1.76 10.40
C GLU A 164 -10.56 2.93 11.16
N SER A 165 -11.60 2.64 11.94
CA SER A 165 -12.42 3.67 12.57
C SER A 165 -11.65 4.48 13.63
N LEU A 166 -10.62 3.88 14.26
CA LEU A 166 -9.68 4.60 15.13
C LEU A 166 -8.74 5.54 14.35
N TRP A 167 -8.32 5.14 13.15
CA TRP A 167 -7.51 6.02 12.31
C TRP A 167 -8.30 7.20 11.78
N GLU A 168 -9.47 6.95 11.19
CA GLU A 168 -10.34 7.99 10.65
C GLU A 168 -10.64 9.03 11.74
N LEU A 169 -10.95 8.56 12.96
CA LEU A 169 -11.13 9.42 14.14
C LEU A 169 -9.90 10.28 14.48
N ALA A 170 -8.69 9.71 14.44
CA ALA A 170 -7.46 10.47 14.68
C ALA A 170 -7.19 11.52 13.58
N ASN A 171 -7.50 11.21 12.31
CA ASN A 171 -7.41 12.16 11.21
C ASN A 171 -8.43 13.30 11.33
N ILE A 172 -9.68 12.99 11.69
CA ILE A 172 -10.77 13.96 11.93
C ILE A 172 -10.41 14.89 13.10
N ASP A 173 -9.82 14.36 14.18
CA ASP A 173 -9.43 15.19 15.32
C ASP A 173 -8.29 16.15 14.95
N ALA A 174 -7.28 15.65 14.24
CA ALA A 174 -6.15 16.43 13.73
C ALA A 174 -6.51 17.39 12.57
N GLY A 175 -7.69 17.24 11.95
CA GLY A 175 -8.08 17.99 10.74
C GLY A 175 -7.19 17.68 9.53
N ARG A 176 -6.67 16.45 9.44
CA ARG A 176 -5.63 16.06 8.48
C ARG A 176 -6.20 15.17 7.37
N VAL A 177 -6.17 15.68 6.13
CA VAL A 177 -6.43 14.89 4.92
C VAL A 177 -5.14 14.16 4.53
N SER A 178 -5.26 12.88 4.20
CA SER A 178 -4.15 12.02 3.75
C SER A 178 -3.66 12.41 2.36
N ASN A 179 -2.42 12.07 2.01
CA ASN A 179 -1.96 12.13 0.61
C ASN A 179 -2.46 10.90 -0.19
N PRO A 180 -2.42 10.90 -1.54
CA PRO A 180 -2.97 9.80 -2.34
C PRO A 180 -2.38 8.42 -2.05
N LEU A 181 -1.08 8.32 -1.73
CA LEU A 181 -0.45 7.02 -1.43
C LEU A 181 -0.82 6.53 -0.03
N GLU A 182 -0.75 7.40 0.98
CA GLU A 182 -1.23 7.08 2.32
C GLU A 182 -2.71 6.67 2.30
N TYR A 183 -3.53 7.37 1.52
CA TYR A 183 -4.95 7.09 1.40
C TYR A 183 -5.22 5.66 0.89
N ILE A 184 -4.62 5.29 -0.24
CA ILE A 184 -4.77 3.95 -0.82
C ILE A 184 -4.19 2.88 0.10
N GLU A 185 -3.00 3.10 0.68
CA GLU A 185 -2.42 2.17 1.66
C GLU A 185 -3.35 1.91 2.83
N MET A 186 -3.94 2.97 3.40
CA MET A 186 -4.82 2.84 4.53
C MET A 186 -6.12 2.15 4.13
N ARG A 187 -6.82 2.60 3.08
CA ARG A 187 -8.05 1.93 2.61
C ARG A 187 -7.86 0.44 2.30
N ARG A 188 -6.68 -0.01 1.90
CA ARG A 188 -6.39 -1.46 1.77
C ARG A 188 -6.08 -2.16 3.08
N LYS A 189 -5.26 -1.53 3.94
CA LYS A 189 -4.78 -2.12 5.19
C LYS A 189 -5.87 -2.23 6.24
N VAL A 190 -6.80 -1.28 6.26
CA VAL A 190 -7.87 -1.21 7.26
C VAL A 190 -9.28 -1.22 6.66
N GLY A 191 -9.47 -1.00 5.35
CA GLY A 191 -10.81 -1.03 4.76
C GLY A 191 -11.51 -2.38 4.79
N GLY A 192 -12.83 -2.37 4.68
CA GLY A 192 -13.67 -3.58 4.69
C GLY A 192 -13.63 -4.48 3.44
N ALA A 193 -12.83 -4.17 2.41
CA ALA A 193 -12.81 -4.96 1.19
C ALA A 193 -12.07 -6.31 1.28
N PRO A 194 -10.91 -6.46 1.95
CA PRO A 194 -10.32 -7.78 2.25
C PRO A 194 -11.26 -8.69 3.05
N TRP A 195 -12.00 -8.12 4.01
CA TRP A 195 -13.07 -8.82 4.75
C TRP A 195 -14.19 -9.29 3.80
N SER A 196 -14.64 -8.42 2.89
CA SER A 196 -15.62 -8.75 1.84
C SER A 196 -15.12 -9.88 0.93
N ALA A 197 -13.85 -9.87 0.56
CA ALA A 197 -13.23 -10.92 -0.26
C ALA A 197 -13.17 -12.27 0.48
N ASN A 198 -12.93 -12.30 1.79
CA ASN A 198 -13.02 -13.54 2.56
C ASN A 198 -14.45 -14.10 2.61
N LEU A 199 -15.47 -13.26 2.67
CA LEU A 199 -16.87 -13.69 2.55
C LEU A 199 -17.18 -14.23 1.14
N VAL A 200 -16.55 -13.69 0.08
CA VAL A 200 -16.64 -14.27 -1.27
C VAL A 200 -16.06 -15.69 -1.30
N GLU A 201 -14.93 -15.98 -0.66
CA GLU A 201 -14.39 -17.36 -0.53
C GLU A 201 -15.38 -18.32 0.14
N HIS A 202 -16.09 -17.85 1.17
CA HIS A 202 -17.15 -18.61 1.84
C HIS A 202 -18.34 -18.86 0.90
N ALA A 203 -18.84 -17.81 0.25
CA ALA A 203 -19.99 -17.84 -0.65
C ALA A 203 -19.81 -18.76 -1.87
N VAL A 204 -18.59 -18.85 -2.43
CA VAL A 204 -18.28 -19.74 -3.57
C VAL A 204 -17.89 -21.17 -3.12
N GLY A 205 -17.75 -21.42 -1.82
CA GLY A 205 -17.37 -22.71 -1.26
C GLY A 205 -15.95 -23.18 -1.65
N ALA A 206 -15.07 -22.25 -2.02
CA ALA A 206 -13.72 -22.55 -2.49
C ALA A 206 -12.70 -21.57 -1.90
N ALA A 207 -11.92 -22.06 -0.92
CA ALA A 207 -10.79 -21.32 -0.37
C ALA A 207 -9.61 -21.28 -1.35
N VAL A 208 -8.87 -20.17 -1.39
CA VAL A 208 -7.63 -20.06 -2.16
C VAL A 208 -6.59 -21.05 -1.59
N PRO A 209 -5.93 -21.88 -2.43
CA PRO A 209 -4.91 -22.82 -1.96
C PRO A 209 -3.72 -22.11 -1.29
N ALA A 210 -3.36 -22.54 -0.08
CA ALA A 210 -2.32 -21.90 0.72
C ALA A 210 -0.95 -21.76 0.00
N VAL A 211 -0.62 -22.67 -0.92
CA VAL A 211 0.61 -22.64 -1.73
C VAL A 211 0.72 -21.43 -2.68
N ILE A 212 -0.41 -20.80 -3.04
CA ILE A 212 -0.45 -19.59 -3.88
C ILE A 212 -1.12 -18.39 -3.20
N ALA A 213 -1.74 -18.57 -2.03
CA ALA A 213 -2.50 -17.50 -1.36
C ALA A 213 -1.66 -16.24 -1.07
N GLU A 214 -0.39 -16.42 -0.75
CA GLU A 214 0.57 -15.32 -0.49
C GLU A 214 1.43 -14.95 -1.70
N SER A 215 1.08 -15.42 -2.90
CA SER A 215 1.79 -15.04 -4.13
C SER A 215 1.38 -13.64 -4.62
N ARG A 216 2.30 -12.90 -5.25
CA ARG A 216 2.05 -11.54 -5.77
C ARG A 216 0.79 -11.43 -6.64
N PRO A 217 0.47 -12.35 -7.58
CA PRO A 217 -0.76 -12.26 -8.35
C PRO A 217 -2.04 -12.35 -7.49
N MET A 218 -2.04 -13.17 -6.43
CA MET A 218 -3.20 -13.27 -5.52
C MET A 218 -3.37 -12.03 -4.64
N HIS A 219 -2.26 -11.43 -4.18
CA HIS A 219 -2.29 -10.12 -3.51
C HIS A 219 -2.82 -9.04 -4.44
N VAL A 220 -2.28 -8.90 -5.66
CA VAL A 220 -2.71 -7.90 -6.64
C VAL A 220 -4.21 -8.02 -6.96
N LEU A 221 -4.76 -9.23 -7.07
CA LEU A 221 -6.21 -9.42 -7.28
C LEU A 221 -7.06 -8.95 -6.10
N ARG A 222 -6.65 -9.26 -4.86
CA ARG A 222 -7.31 -8.76 -3.64
C ARG A 222 -7.22 -7.23 -3.55
N ASP A 223 -6.05 -6.68 -3.85
CA ASP A 223 -5.74 -5.28 -3.60
C ASP A 223 -6.32 -4.36 -4.68
N THR A 224 -6.32 -4.78 -5.95
CA THR A 224 -7.06 -4.10 -7.03
C THR A 224 -8.57 -4.17 -6.85
N PHE A 225 -9.10 -5.31 -6.36
CA PHE A 225 -10.49 -5.40 -5.92
C PHE A 225 -10.75 -4.37 -4.81
N SER A 226 -9.92 -4.36 -3.75
CA SER A 226 -10.02 -3.45 -2.62
C SER A 226 -10.07 -1.99 -3.05
N ASP A 227 -9.09 -1.52 -3.83
CA ASP A 227 -9.07 -0.16 -4.36
C ASP A 227 -10.35 0.16 -5.14
N ALA A 228 -10.77 -0.76 -6.00
CA ALA A 228 -11.92 -0.55 -6.88
C ALA A 228 -13.27 -0.60 -6.13
N VAL A 229 -13.33 -1.19 -4.93
CA VAL A 229 -14.46 -1.08 -4.01
C VAL A 229 -14.47 0.30 -3.35
N HIS A 230 -13.36 0.71 -2.73
CA HIS A 230 -13.28 1.95 -1.97
C HIS A 230 -13.41 3.20 -2.85
N LEU A 231 -12.67 3.29 -3.96
CA LEU A 231 -12.74 4.43 -4.89
C LEU A 231 -14.13 4.58 -5.53
N ARG A 232 -14.86 3.47 -5.70
CA ARG A 232 -16.25 3.52 -6.14
C ARG A 232 -17.13 4.06 -5.02
N ASN A 233 -16.98 3.57 -3.81
CA ASN A 233 -17.75 4.04 -2.66
C ASN A 233 -17.56 5.55 -2.47
N ASP A 234 -16.33 6.04 -2.45
CA ASP A 234 -15.96 7.45 -2.34
C ASP A 234 -16.75 8.37 -3.29
N LEU A 235 -16.82 7.98 -4.57
CA LEU A 235 -17.54 8.73 -5.62
C LEU A 235 -19.05 8.81 -5.37
N PHE A 236 -19.62 7.85 -4.66
CA PHE A 236 -21.04 7.79 -4.33
C PHE A 236 -21.37 8.41 -2.96
N SER A 237 -20.42 8.42 -2.02
CA SER A 237 -20.61 8.83 -0.63
C SER A 237 -20.10 10.24 -0.30
N TYR A 238 -19.26 10.86 -1.14
CA TYR A 238 -18.62 12.16 -0.88
C TYR A 238 -19.55 13.26 -0.34
N GLU A 239 -20.78 13.41 -0.86
CA GLU A 239 -21.72 14.44 -0.37
C GLU A 239 -22.10 14.20 1.09
N ARG A 240 -22.29 12.94 1.50
CA ARG A 240 -22.64 12.55 2.88
C ARG A 240 -21.41 12.66 3.79
N GLU A 241 -20.32 12.00 3.40
CA GLU A 241 -19.07 11.94 4.17
C GLU A 241 -18.46 13.33 4.41
N VAL A 242 -18.30 14.13 3.34
CA VAL A 242 -17.56 15.39 3.43
C VAL A 242 -18.44 16.57 3.89
N LEU A 243 -19.74 16.57 3.60
CA LEU A 243 -20.62 17.71 3.94
C LEU A 243 -21.50 17.52 5.19
N ASP A 244 -21.80 16.29 5.61
CA ASP A 244 -22.62 16.02 6.81
C ASP A 244 -21.81 15.35 7.94
N GLU A 245 -21.06 14.29 7.62
CA GLU A 245 -20.29 13.53 8.63
C GLU A 245 -19.00 14.25 9.05
N GLY A 246 -18.39 15.01 8.14
CA GLY A 246 -17.08 15.64 8.34
C GLY A 246 -15.91 14.65 8.23
N GLU A 247 -16.13 13.52 7.54
CA GLU A 247 -15.12 12.52 7.25
C GLU A 247 -14.07 13.07 6.27
N LEU A 248 -12.81 12.71 6.49
CA LEU A 248 -11.66 13.16 5.69
C LEU A 248 -11.12 12.06 4.76
N SER A 249 -11.60 10.83 4.95
CA SER A 249 -11.09 9.60 4.34
C SER A 249 -11.78 9.26 3.01
N ASN A 250 -11.95 10.26 2.14
CA ASN A 250 -12.60 10.09 0.83
C ASN A 250 -11.62 10.44 -0.31
N GLY A 251 -11.45 9.54 -1.28
CA GLY A 251 -10.52 9.69 -2.39
C GLY A 251 -10.73 10.96 -3.23
N VAL A 252 -11.98 11.44 -3.39
CA VAL A 252 -12.28 12.68 -4.13
C VAL A 252 -11.75 13.89 -3.37
N LEU A 253 -11.92 13.93 -2.03
CA LEU A 253 -11.37 14.99 -1.19
C LEU A 253 -9.83 14.98 -1.21
N VAL A 254 -9.22 13.79 -1.16
CA VAL A 254 -7.77 13.60 -1.23
C VAL A 254 -7.21 14.14 -2.55
N PHE A 255 -7.81 13.78 -3.69
CA PHE A 255 -7.38 14.27 -5.01
C PHE A 255 -7.62 15.78 -5.19
N GLU A 256 -8.77 16.30 -4.76
CA GLU A 256 -9.09 17.73 -4.80
C GLU A 256 -8.06 18.56 -4.02
N LYS A 257 -7.71 18.12 -2.81
CA LYS A 257 -6.76 18.83 -1.94
C LYS A 257 -5.30 18.66 -2.35
N PHE A 258 -4.91 17.48 -2.84
CA PHE A 258 -3.53 17.21 -3.26
C PHE A 258 -3.19 17.86 -4.60
N LEU A 259 -4.06 17.73 -5.61
CA LEU A 259 -3.81 18.28 -6.96
C LEU A 259 -4.24 19.75 -7.09
N GLY A 260 -5.00 20.29 -6.12
CA GLY A 260 -5.49 21.68 -6.16
C GLY A 260 -6.54 21.96 -7.24
N ILE A 261 -7.26 20.91 -7.67
CA ILE A 261 -8.24 20.92 -8.76
C ILE A 261 -9.68 21.07 -8.25
N GLY A 262 -10.65 21.24 -9.17
CA GLY A 262 -12.07 21.29 -8.79
C GLY A 262 -12.64 19.91 -8.42
N THR A 263 -13.69 19.87 -7.59
CA THR A 263 -14.31 18.62 -7.12
C THR A 263 -14.74 17.68 -8.26
N GLN A 264 -15.23 18.21 -9.38
CA GLN A 264 -15.58 17.44 -10.58
C GLN A 264 -14.34 16.79 -11.22
N GLU A 265 -13.24 17.54 -11.37
CA GLU A 265 -11.97 17.06 -11.94
C GLU A 265 -11.32 16.01 -11.03
N ALA A 266 -11.47 16.16 -9.70
CA ALA A 266 -11.06 15.17 -8.72
C ALA A 266 -11.90 13.88 -8.81
N ALA A 267 -13.22 13.98 -8.95
CA ALA A 267 -14.10 12.82 -9.14
C ALA A 267 -13.80 12.08 -10.45
N GLU A 268 -13.50 12.80 -11.53
CA GLU A 268 -13.04 12.21 -12.80
C GLU A 268 -11.70 11.49 -12.62
N SER A 269 -10.72 12.10 -11.95
CA SER A 269 -9.41 11.49 -11.66
C SER A 269 -9.52 10.23 -10.78
N VAL A 270 -10.43 10.21 -9.81
CA VAL A 270 -10.72 9.03 -8.96
C VAL A 270 -11.41 7.92 -9.77
N ASN A 271 -12.29 8.26 -10.72
CA ASN A 271 -12.88 7.28 -11.63
C ASN A 271 -11.88 6.72 -12.65
N ASP A 272 -10.92 7.52 -13.10
CA ASP A 272 -9.81 7.06 -13.92
C ASP A 272 -8.90 6.11 -13.13
N LEU A 273 -8.65 6.38 -11.83
CA LEU A 273 -7.92 5.46 -10.97
C LEU A 273 -8.69 4.15 -10.80
N LEU A 274 -9.97 4.21 -10.40
CA LEU A 274 -10.89 3.08 -10.32
C LEU A 274 -10.87 2.21 -11.59
N THR A 275 -10.96 2.85 -12.76
CA THR A 275 -10.89 2.17 -14.07
C THR A 275 -9.55 1.48 -14.29
N SER A 276 -8.44 2.14 -13.93
CA SER A 276 -7.09 1.58 -14.02
C SER A 276 -6.89 0.36 -13.11
N ARG A 277 -7.38 0.41 -11.86
CA ARG A 277 -7.33 -0.73 -10.93
C ARG A 277 -8.16 -1.93 -11.44
N LEU A 278 -9.28 -1.68 -12.11
CA LEU A 278 -10.05 -2.73 -12.80
C LEU A 278 -9.33 -3.32 -14.03
N HIS A 279 -8.62 -2.50 -14.81
CA HIS A 279 -7.75 -2.98 -15.87
C HIS A 279 -6.60 -3.84 -15.33
N GLN A 280 -6.05 -3.52 -14.15
CA GLN A 280 -5.04 -4.35 -13.48
C GLN A 280 -5.63 -5.70 -13.04
N PHE A 281 -6.79 -5.70 -12.37
CA PHE A 281 -7.49 -6.91 -11.97
C PHE A 281 -7.71 -7.87 -13.17
N GLU A 282 -8.15 -7.34 -14.31
CA GLU A 282 -8.30 -8.10 -15.55
C GLU A 282 -6.96 -8.61 -16.09
N HIS A 283 -5.91 -7.78 -16.10
CA HIS A 283 -4.60 -8.18 -16.58
C HIS A 283 -4.07 -9.36 -15.77
N THR A 284 -3.94 -9.21 -14.45
CA THR A 284 -3.44 -10.25 -13.55
C THR A 284 -4.26 -11.55 -13.63
N THR A 285 -5.59 -11.45 -13.75
CA THR A 285 -6.46 -12.62 -13.99
C THR A 285 -6.09 -13.39 -15.27
N LEU A 286 -5.79 -12.68 -16.36
CA LEU A 286 -5.61 -13.25 -17.69
C LEU A 286 -4.16 -13.62 -18.03
N THR A 287 -3.18 -12.95 -17.45
CA THR A 287 -1.75 -13.10 -17.79
C THR A 287 -0.91 -13.73 -16.68
N GLU A 288 -1.27 -13.54 -15.40
CA GLU A 288 -0.44 -13.97 -14.27
C GLU A 288 -0.94 -15.25 -13.58
N LEU A 289 -2.27 -15.44 -13.46
CA LEU A 289 -2.81 -16.67 -12.87
C LEU A 289 -2.47 -17.95 -13.64
N PRO A 290 -2.54 -18.01 -14.99
CA PRO A 290 -2.20 -19.23 -15.72
C PRO A 290 -0.76 -19.74 -15.47
N PRO A 291 0.31 -18.94 -15.60
CA PRO A 291 1.66 -19.42 -15.30
C PRO A 291 1.86 -19.74 -13.81
N LEU A 292 1.25 -18.99 -12.89
CA LEU A 292 1.28 -19.29 -11.45
C LEU A 292 0.71 -20.69 -11.14
N PHE A 293 -0.41 -21.06 -11.78
CA PHE A 293 -1.01 -22.38 -11.59
C PHE A 293 -0.13 -23.52 -12.13
N ASP A 294 0.59 -23.28 -13.22
CA ASP A 294 1.51 -24.25 -13.82
C ASP A 294 2.79 -24.40 -13.00
N GLU A 295 3.34 -23.28 -12.49
CA GLU A 295 4.50 -23.21 -11.61
C GLU A 295 4.31 -24.00 -10.31
N HIS A 296 3.22 -23.72 -9.58
CA HIS A 296 2.92 -24.40 -8.31
C HIS A 296 2.20 -25.75 -8.52
N ALA A 297 2.09 -26.25 -9.76
CA ALA A 297 1.40 -27.48 -10.13
C ALA A 297 -0.01 -27.62 -9.52
N VAL A 298 -0.75 -26.50 -9.43
CA VAL A 298 -2.08 -26.41 -8.82
C VAL A 298 -3.03 -27.35 -9.57
N ASP A 299 -3.74 -28.23 -8.85
CA ASP A 299 -4.58 -29.24 -9.47
C ASP A 299 -5.85 -28.62 -10.13
N PRO A 300 -6.48 -29.31 -11.10
CA PRO A 300 -7.63 -28.74 -11.83
C PRO A 300 -8.83 -28.33 -10.97
N VAL A 301 -9.09 -28.98 -9.82
CA VAL A 301 -10.18 -28.61 -8.92
C VAL A 301 -9.82 -27.33 -8.17
N SER A 302 -8.59 -27.25 -7.66
CA SER A 302 -8.08 -26.03 -7.02
C SER A 302 -8.02 -24.84 -7.99
N ARG A 303 -7.63 -25.05 -9.26
CA ARG A 303 -7.68 -24.00 -10.30
C ARG A 303 -9.10 -23.50 -10.53
N LEU A 304 -10.09 -24.39 -10.61
CA LEU A 304 -11.50 -24.01 -10.74
C LEU A 304 -12.00 -23.26 -9.50
N GLY A 305 -11.55 -23.62 -8.30
CA GLY A 305 -11.86 -22.91 -7.06
C GLY A 305 -11.34 -21.46 -7.06
N VAL A 306 -10.08 -21.25 -7.46
CA VAL A 306 -9.52 -19.89 -7.59
C VAL A 306 -10.25 -19.07 -8.65
N LEU A 307 -10.57 -19.67 -9.80
CA LEU A 307 -11.35 -18.99 -10.84
C LEU A 307 -12.79 -18.68 -10.40
N ALA A 308 -13.40 -19.51 -9.56
CA ALA A 308 -14.70 -19.24 -8.94
C ALA A 308 -14.62 -18.06 -7.95
N TYR A 309 -13.57 -18.01 -7.12
CA TYR A 309 -13.28 -16.87 -6.24
C TYR A 309 -13.08 -15.57 -7.03
N VAL A 310 -12.22 -15.56 -8.05
CA VAL A 310 -12.00 -14.40 -8.94
C VAL A 310 -13.32 -13.95 -9.60
N LYS A 311 -14.11 -14.90 -10.10
CA LYS A 311 -15.43 -14.62 -10.68
C LYS A 311 -16.40 -14.04 -9.64
N GLY A 312 -16.33 -14.48 -8.38
CA GLY A 312 -17.08 -13.90 -7.26
C GLY A 312 -16.70 -12.44 -6.97
N LEU A 313 -15.40 -12.09 -7.03
CA LEU A 313 -14.96 -10.69 -6.93
C LEU A 313 -15.49 -9.83 -8.10
N GLN A 314 -15.60 -10.40 -9.31
CA GLN A 314 -16.18 -9.74 -10.48
C GLN A 314 -17.70 -9.51 -10.33
N ASP A 315 -18.45 -10.48 -9.78
CA ASP A 315 -19.86 -10.27 -9.42
C ASP A 315 -19.98 -9.19 -8.34
N TRP A 316 -19.15 -9.27 -7.30
CA TRP A 316 -19.17 -8.32 -6.19
C TRP A 316 -19.00 -6.90 -6.71
N GLN A 317 -17.99 -6.67 -7.55
CA GLN A 317 -17.71 -5.33 -8.05
C GLN A 317 -18.77 -4.78 -9.01
N SER A 318 -19.38 -5.64 -9.84
CA SER A 318 -20.48 -5.21 -10.73
C SER A 318 -21.80 -5.03 -9.97
N GLY A 319 -22.10 -5.92 -9.02
CA GLY A 319 -23.28 -5.88 -8.16
C GLY A 319 -23.25 -4.72 -7.15
N GLY A 320 -22.09 -4.45 -6.56
CA GLY A 320 -21.87 -3.32 -5.67
C GLY A 320 -22.19 -1.98 -6.35
N HIS A 321 -21.80 -1.80 -7.62
CA HIS A 321 -22.20 -0.62 -8.40
C HIS A 321 -23.72 -0.49 -8.57
N GLU A 322 -24.43 -1.58 -8.90
CA GLU A 322 -25.90 -1.52 -9.04
C GLU A 322 -26.59 -1.22 -7.70
N TRP A 323 -26.04 -1.64 -6.55
CA TRP A 323 -26.56 -1.23 -5.25
C TRP A 323 -26.26 0.24 -4.92
N HIS A 324 -25.05 0.75 -5.17
CA HIS A 324 -24.71 2.17 -4.99
C HIS A 324 -25.63 3.10 -5.81
N MET A 325 -26.03 2.68 -7.02
CA MET A 325 -26.99 3.38 -7.88
C MET A 325 -28.46 3.36 -7.38
N ARG A 326 -28.77 2.66 -6.28
CA ARG A 326 -30.16 2.44 -5.79
C ARG A 326 -30.37 2.68 -4.29
N SER A 327 -29.36 2.43 -3.45
CA SER A 327 -29.47 2.60 -2.00
C SER A 327 -29.65 4.07 -1.62
N SER A 328 -30.38 4.35 -0.54
CA SER A 328 -30.57 5.72 -0.03
C SER A 328 -29.30 6.38 0.51
N ARG A 329 -28.22 5.60 0.74
CA ARG A 329 -26.96 6.06 1.35
C ARG A 329 -26.12 7.00 0.47
N TYR A 330 -26.45 7.22 -0.80
CA TYR A 330 -25.54 7.76 -1.82
C TYR A 330 -26.14 8.85 -2.72
N MET A 331 -25.28 9.65 -3.37
CA MET A 331 -25.66 10.77 -4.27
C MET A 331 -26.20 10.33 -5.65
N ASN A 332 -27.07 9.32 -5.69
CA ASN A 332 -27.59 8.73 -6.93
C ASN A 332 -28.87 9.39 -7.48
N ASP A 333 -29.24 10.59 -6.99
CA ASP A 333 -30.51 11.28 -7.29
C ASP A 333 -31.78 10.40 -7.09
N GLY A 334 -31.71 9.39 -6.21
CA GLY A 334 -32.78 8.40 -6.03
C GLY A 334 -32.99 7.50 -7.24
N GLY A 335 -31.97 7.34 -8.09
CA GLY A 335 -32.04 6.64 -9.37
C GLY A 335 -32.74 7.43 -10.48
N ALA A 336 -33.03 8.72 -10.29
CA ALA A 336 -33.65 9.56 -11.32
C ALA A 336 -32.63 9.94 -12.42
N PRO A 337 -33.00 9.85 -13.72
CA PRO A 337 -32.07 10.15 -14.79
C PRO A 337 -31.77 11.65 -14.86
N GLY A 338 -30.49 12.01 -14.81
CA GLY A 338 -29.99 13.34 -15.16
C GLY A 338 -30.49 13.78 -16.54
N THR A 339 -30.77 15.07 -16.69
CA THR A 339 -31.45 15.64 -17.87
C THR A 339 -30.56 15.65 -19.12
N GLY A 340 -30.32 14.49 -19.74
CA GLY A 340 -29.28 14.37 -20.76
C GLY A 340 -29.35 13.23 -21.78
N THR A 341 -30.18 12.19 -21.63
CA THR A 341 -30.39 11.17 -22.69
C THR A 341 -31.70 10.37 -22.45
N LEU A 342 -32.18 9.67 -23.49
CA LEU A 342 -33.46 8.94 -23.46
C LEU A 342 -33.45 7.77 -22.47
N SER A 343 -34.44 7.76 -21.57
CA SER A 343 -34.60 6.79 -20.48
C SER A 343 -34.73 5.34 -20.95
N GLY A 344 -33.78 4.48 -20.56
CA GLY A 344 -33.88 3.02 -20.61
C GLY A 344 -34.28 2.40 -19.25
N PRO A 345 -34.89 1.21 -19.22
CA PRO A 345 -35.41 0.61 -17.97
C PRO A 345 -34.32 -0.06 -17.12
N LEU A 346 -34.11 0.41 -15.88
CA LEU A 346 -33.05 0.03 -14.91
C LEU A 346 -33.06 -1.44 -14.40
N GLY A 347 -33.58 -2.40 -15.18
CA GLY A 347 -33.56 -3.84 -14.87
C GLY A 347 -32.30 -4.54 -15.39
N LEU A 348 -32.18 -5.85 -15.09
CA LEU A 348 -31.04 -6.73 -15.43
C LEU A 348 -30.57 -6.67 -16.91
N GLY A 349 -31.44 -6.26 -17.85
CA GLY A 349 -31.06 -6.06 -19.25
C GLY A 349 -30.23 -4.80 -19.53
N THR A 350 -30.11 -3.86 -18.59
CA THR A 350 -29.36 -2.59 -18.78
C THR A 350 -27.92 -2.61 -18.28
N SER A 351 -27.56 -3.42 -17.29
CA SER A 351 -26.14 -3.60 -16.91
C SER A 351 -25.34 -4.13 -18.10
N ALA A 352 -25.86 -5.16 -18.79
CA ALA A 352 -25.28 -5.68 -20.04
C ALA A 352 -25.22 -4.64 -21.19
N ALA A 353 -26.15 -3.69 -21.23
CA ALA A 353 -26.16 -2.62 -22.25
C ALA A 353 -25.11 -1.52 -21.99
N ARG A 354 -24.60 -1.39 -20.75
CA ARG A 354 -23.53 -0.44 -20.38
C ARG A 354 -22.13 -0.95 -20.71
N ILE A 355 -21.94 -2.26 -20.87
CA ILE A 355 -20.63 -2.88 -21.11
C ILE A 355 -19.92 -2.26 -22.32
N VAL A 356 -20.57 -2.28 -23.49
CA VAL A 356 -19.94 -1.80 -24.75
C VAL A 356 -19.63 -0.29 -24.72
N PRO A 357 -20.55 0.61 -24.28
CA PRO A 357 -20.20 2.02 -24.03
C PRO A 357 -19.02 2.19 -23.06
N SER A 358 -19.03 1.53 -21.91
CA SER A 358 -17.97 1.70 -20.90
C SER A 358 -16.60 1.18 -21.37
N LEU A 359 -16.56 0.11 -22.16
CA LEU A 359 -15.34 -0.39 -22.82
C LEU A 359 -14.81 0.57 -23.88
N LEU A 360 -15.69 1.31 -24.57
CA LEU A 360 -15.28 2.33 -25.54
C LEU A 360 -14.81 3.61 -24.85
N ALA A 361 -15.43 4.00 -23.72
CA ALA A 361 -15.02 5.14 -22.92
C ALA A 361 -13.64 4.92 -22.26
N SER A 362 -13.38 3.72 -21.72
CA SER A 362 -12.10 3.38 -21.08
C SER A 362 -11.00 2.91 -22.05
N HIS A 363 -11.33 2.72 -23.34
CA HIS A 363 -10.41 2.19 -24.35
C HIS A 363 -9.11 2.99 -24.44
N ASP A 364 -9.20 4.32 -24.49
CA ASP A 364 -8.03 5.16 -24.75
C ASP A 364 -7.07 5.15 -23.54
N GLN A 365 -7.59 5.19 -22.31
CA GLN A 365 -6.78 5.01 -21.10
C GLN A 365 -6.09 3.64 -21.09
N ARG A 366 -6.82 2.56 -21.45
CA ARG A 366 -6.25 1.21 -21.55
C ARG A 366 -5.16 1.14 -22.62
N ALA A 367 -5.39 1.75 -23.79
CA ALA A 367 -4.49 1.71 -24.92
C ALA A 367 -3.20 2.49 -24.65
N ARG A 368 -3.27 3.68 -24.02
CA ARG A 368 -2.10 4.51 -23.67
C ARG A 368 -1.01 3.68 -22.99
N SER A 369 -1.38 2.90 -21.97
CA SER A 369 -0.47 2.05 -21.19
C SER A 369 0.30 0.98 -21.96
N PHE A 370 -0.09 0.63 -23.20
CA PHE A 370 0.62 -0.32 -24.07
C PHE A 370 1.32 0.34 -25.28
N THR A 371 1.21 1.66 -25.43
CA THR A 371 1.66 2.41 -26.61
C THR A 371 2.92 3.26 -26.38
N HIS A 372 3.62 3.03 -25.26
CA HIS A 372 4.94 3.65 -25.04
C HIS A 372 5.89 3.37 -26.22
N VAL A 373 6.70 4.36 -26.56
CA VAL A 373 7.73 4.27 -27.60
C VAL A 373 9.09 4.28 -26.91
N PRO A 374 9.78 3.14 -26.78
CA PRO A 374 11.11 3.08 -26.18
C PRO A 374 12.09 4.03 -26.88
N PHE A 375 13.00 4.61 -26.12
CA PHE A 375 13.99 5.61 -26.57
C PHE A 375 13.35 6.90 -27.10
N GLU A 376 12.18 7.31 -26.61
CA GLU A 376 11.62 8.61 -26.94
C GLU A 376 12.52 9.75 -26.42
N GLN A 377 12.53 10.89 -27.12
CA GLN A 377 13.28 12.06 -26.66
C GLN A 377 12.52 12.70 -25.49
N SER A 378 13.10 12.63 -24.29
CA SER A 378 12.48 13.14 -23.05
C SER A 378 12.22 14.66 -23.10
N GLY A 379 13.01 15.38 -23.90
CA GLY A 379 13.04 16.83 -23.91
C GLY A 379 13.70 17.40 -22.65
N HIS A 380 13.68 18.73 -22.52
CA HIS A 380 14.14 19.38 -21.30
C HIS A 380 13.00 19.43 -20.27
N VAL A 381 13.14 18.66 -19.20
CA VAL A 381 12.26 18.66 -18.03
C VAL A 381 13.07 19.19 -16.84
N SER A 382 12.52 20.19 -16.14
CA SER A 382 13.14 20.77 -14.95
C SER A 382 12.74 19.97 -13.71
N LYS A 383 13.71 19.61 -12.88
CA LYS A 383 13.45 18.98 -11.58
C LYS A 383 12.76 19.96 -10.61
N PRO A 384 11.86 19.50 -9.73
CA PRO A 384 11.28 20.32 -8.67
C PRO A 384 12.31 20.64 -7.58
N GLU A 385 12.00 21.59 -6.71
CA GLU A 385 12.79 21.86 -5.49
C GLU A 385 12.51 20.77 -4.46
N LEU A 386 13.51 19.95 -4.11
CA LEU A 386 13.33 18.81 -3.22
C LEU A 386 13.45 19.22 -1.75
N ARG A 387 12.37 19.02 -0.98
CA ARG A 387 12.37 19.21 0.48
C ARG A 387 13.25 18.15 1.16
N MET A 388 14.50 18.48 1.46
CA MET A 388 15.38 17.68 2.33
C MET A 388 15.70 18.44 3.62
N PRO A 389 14.98 18.18 4.74
CA PRO A 389 15.20 18.89 6.00
C PRO A 389 16.38 18.34 6.81
N PHE A 390 16.99 17.23 6.39
CA PHE A 390 18.07 16.54 7.10
C PHE A 390 19.44 16.94 6.53
N PRO A 391 20.40 17.36 7.37
CA PRO A 391 21.73 17.71 6.89
C PRO A 391 22.50 16.45 6.49
N VAL A 392 23.10 16.46 5.29
CA VAL A 392 24.00 15.39 4.85
C VAL A 392 25.19 15.27 5.80
N ARG A 393 25.56 14.03 6.09
CA ARG A 393 26.80 13.64 6.78
C ARG A 393 27.58 12.73 5.83
N SER A 394 28.91 12.72 5.91
CA SER A 394 29.74 11.90 5.03
C SER A 394 30.80 11.14 5.83
N ASN A 395 30.93 9.85 5.54
CA ASN A 395 31.88 8.97 6.19
C ASN A 395 33.34 9.34 5.82
N PRO A 396 34.27 9.51 6.79
CA PRO A 396 35.66 9.88 6.51
C PRO A 396 36.46 8.81 5.74
N HIS A 397 35.91 7.61 5.53
CA HIS A 397 36.54 6.51 4.80
C HIS A 397 36.19 6.47 3.29
N LEU A 398 35.38 7.41 2.78
CA LEU A 398 34.90 7.46 1.39
C LEU A 398 35.98 7.21 0.33
N GLU A 399 37.10 7.94 0.37
CA GLU A 399 38.16 7.79 -0.65
C GLU A 399 38.83 6.41 -0.64
N GLN A 400 38.84 5.72 0.50
CA GLN A 400 39.33 4.35 0.59
C GLN A 400 38.32 3.36 0.01
N ALA A 401 37.02 3.56 0.30
CA ALA A 401 35.94 2.73 -0.23
C ALA A 401 35.82 2.84 -1.76
N ARG A 402 36.10 4.02 -2.34
CA ARG A 402 36.19 4.22 -3.80
C ARG A 402 37.20 3.29 -4.47
N GLU A 403 38.43 3.19 -3.95
CA GLU A 403 39.41 2.29 -4.55
C GLU A 403 39.15 0.81 -4.20
N ASN A 404 38.63 0.54 -3.00
CA ASN A 404 38.32 -0.83 -2.57
C ASN A 404 37.19 -1.46 -3.39
N VAL A 405 36.14 -0.70 -3.72
CA VAL A 405 35.00 -1.24 -4.50
C VAL A 405 35.39 -1.55 -5.95
N ILE A 406 36.31 -0.78 -6.55
CA ILE A 406 36.85 -1.06 -7.89
C ILE A 406 37.71 -2.33 -7.88
N ALA A 407 38.61 -2.47 -6.89
CA ALA A 407 39.42 -3.68 -6.73
C ALA A 407 38.55 -4.93 -6.50
N TRP A 408 37.47 -4.80 -5.73
CA TRP A 408 36.46 -5.85 -5.55
C TRP A 408 35.70 -6.15 -6.85
N GLY A 409 35.29 -5.12 -7.61
CA GLY A 409 34.60 -5.26 -8.89
C GLY A 409 35.37 -6.09 -9.92
N HIS A 410 36.68 -5.90 -10.02
CA HIS A 410 37.55 -6.77 -10.82
C HIS A 410 37.64 -8.19 -10.26
N ALA A 411 37.75 -8.35 -8.93
CA ALA A 411 37.88 -9.66 -8.29
C ALA A 411 36.64 -10.54 -8.47
N VAL A 412 35.43 -9.95 -8.44
CA VAL A 412 34.17 -10.68 -8.70
C VAL A 412 33.78 -10.69 -10.18
N GLY A 413 34.33 -9.79 -11.00
CA GLY A 413 34.14 -9.74 -12.45
C GLY A 413 33.01 -8.82 -12.94
N ILE A 414 32.47 -7.95 -12.09
CA ILE A 414 31.43 -6.95 -12.44
C ILE A 414 31.91 -6.00 -13.56
N ILE A 415 33.21 -5.68 -13.57
CA ILE A 415 33.84 -4.77 -14.55
C ILE A 415 34.15 -5.47 -15.89
N ASP A 416 34.44 -6.77 -15.87
CA ASP A 416 35.13 -7.44 -16.99
C ASP A 416 34.31 -8.56 -17.68
N GLU A 417 33.30 -9.15 -17.02
CA GLU A 417 32.63 -10.36 -17.53
C GLU A 417 31.63 -10.10 -18.65
N VAL A 418 30.90 -8.97 -18.61
CA VAL A 418 29.84 -8.62 -19.58
C VAL A 418 30.27 -7.38 -20.38
N PRO A 419 30.79 -7.55 -21.62
CA PRO A 419 31.31 -6.44 -22.40
C PRO A 419 30.28 -5.34 -22.65
N GLY A 420 30.62 -4.11 -22.26
CA GLY A 420 29.80 -2.93 -22.49
C GLY A 420 28.62 -2.74 -21.53
N LEU A 421 28.47 -3.58 -20.49
CA LEU A 421 27.53 -3.37 -19.39
C LEU A 421 28.11 -2.36 -18.41
N TRP A 422 29.14 -2.75 -17.64
CA TRP A 422 29.93 -1.85 -16.80
C TRP A 422 31.39 -1.91 -17.25
N ASP A 423 32.14 -0.86 -16.96
CA ASP A 423 33.60 -0.77 -17.06
C ASP A 423 34.13 0.06 -15.87
N GLU A 424 35.45 0.17 -15.68
CA GLU A 424 36.02 0.91 -14.53
C GLU A 424 35.63 2.40 -14.58
N GLU A 425 35.50 3.01 -15.77
CA GLU A 425 35.15 4.42 -15.91
C GLU A 425 33.70 4.67 -15.46
N ARG A 426 32.75 3.87 -15.98
CA ARG A 426 31.34 3.88 -15.55
C ARG A 426 31.19 3.59 -14.06
N PHE A 427 31.89 2.59 -13.53
CA PHE A 427 31.74 2.22 -12.13
C PHE A 427 32.26 3.33 -11.20
N ARG A 428 33.36 4.01 -11.57
CA ARG A 428 33.83 5.22 -10.87
C ARG A 428 32.87 6.41 -11.03
N ASP A 429 32.21 6.53 -12.18
CA ASP A 429 31.20 7.57 -12.43
C ASP A 429 29.90 7.37 -11.63
N TYR A 430 29.52 6.11 -11.39
CA TYR A 430 28.36 5.78 -10.57
C TYR A 430 28.62 6.06 -9.09
N ASP A 431 29.87 6.04 -8.62
CA ASP A 431 30.31 6.47 -7.28
C ASP A 431 29.41 5.98 -6.12
N LEU A 432 29.02 4.71 -6.16
CA LEU A 432 28.19 4.09 -5.11
C LEU A 432 28.79 4.15 -3.69
N PRO A 433 30.13 4.24 -3.50
CA PRO A 433 30.72 4.58 -2.20
C PRO A 433 30.29 5.94 -1.65
N LEU A 434 30.02 6.96 -2.48
CA LEU A 434 29.46 8.25 -2.02
C LEU A 434 28.08 8.05 -1.39
N CYS A 435 27.23 7.22 -2.00
CA CYS A 435 25.93 6.83 -1.46
C CYS A 435 26.09 6.11 -0.11
N ALA A 436 26.94 5.09 -0.04
CA ALA A 436 27.23 4.37 1.20
C ALA A 436 27.77 5.28 2.31
N ALA A 437 28.61 6.26 1.96
CA ALA A 437 29.20 7.20 2.90
C ALA A 437 28.20 8.23 3.44
N GLY A 438 27.16 8.56 2.66
CA GLY A 438 26.02 9.37 3.10
C GLY A 438 25.03 8.59 3.95
N ILE A 439 24.69 7.36 3.55
CA ILE A 439 23.77 6.48 4.27
C ILE A 439 24.33 6.06 5.64
N HIS A 440 25.60 5.68 5.70
CA HIS A 440 26.26 5.21 6.93
C HIS A 440 27.46 6.09 7.32
N PRO A 441 27.22 7.34 7.76
CA PRO A 441 28.28 8.31 8.06
C PRO A 441 29.18 7.89 9.23
N ASP A 442 28.70 7.01 10.11
CA ASP A 442 29.41 6.50 11.29
C ASP A 442 29.95 5.07 11.14
N ALA A 443 29.81 4.44 9.96
CA ALA A 443 30.35 3.10 9.71
C ALA A 443 31.89 3.05 9.79
N SER A 444 32.42 1.91 10.24
CA SER A 444 33.85 1.61 10.07
C SER A 444 34.21 1.45 8.59
N ALA A 445 35.50 1.58 8.25
CA ALA A 445 35.99 1.35 6.88
C ALA A 445 35.51 0.00 6.30
N ASP A 446 35.69 -1.10 7.04
CA ASP A 446 35.25 -2.44 6.61
C ASP A 446 33.73 -2.53 6.35
N ALA A 447 32.91 -1.84 7.15
CA ALA A 447 31.46 -1.81 6.99
C ALA A 447 31.04 -0.91 5.81
N LEU A 448 31.74 0.20 5.58
CA LEU A 448 31.55 1.07 4.43
C LEU A 448 31.90 0.34 3.12
N ASP A 449 32.97 -0.46 3.10
CA ASP A 449 33.34 -1.31 1.96
C ASP A 449 32.27 -2.36 1.66
N ILE A 450 31.66 -2.96 2.69
CA ILE A 450 30.56 -3.92 2.54
C ILE A 450 29.31 -3.23 1.99
N SER A 451 28.93 -2.08 2.54
CA SER A 451 27.78 -1.30 2.07
C SER A 451 27.95 -0.85 0.61
N SER A 452 29.14 -0.33 0.27
CA SER A 452 29.51 0.04 -1.10
C SER A 452 29.41 -1.14 -2.07
N GLY A 453 29.82 -2.34 -1.62
CA GLY A 453 29.69 -3.57 -2.39
C GLY A 453 28.25 -4.02 -2.60
N TRP A 454 27.38 -3.92 -1.58
CA TRP A 454 25.95 -4.23 -1.72
C TRP A 454 25.23 -3.29 -2.69
N LEU A 455 25.51 -1.98 -2.61
CA LEU A 455 24.98 -1.01 -3.57
C LEU A 455 25.48 -1.33 -4.99
N ALA A 456 26.78 -1.60 -5.16
CA ALA A 456 27.36 -2.01 -6.44
C ALA A 456 26.73 -3.29 -7.01
N TRP A 457 26.52 -4.31 -6.19
CA TRP A 457 25.89 -5.55 -6.60
C TRP A 457 24.42 -5.36 -7.00
N GLY A 458 23.65 -4.60 -6.22
CA GLY A 458 22.25 -4.29 -6.51
C GLY A 458 22.09 -3.51 -7.83
N THR A 459 22.82 -2.40 -8.00
CA THR A 459 22.76 -1.59 -9.23
C THR A 459 23.32 -2.34 -10.45
N TYR A 460 24.29 -3.24 -10.27
CA TYR A 460 24.74 -4.09 -11.38
C TYR A 460 23.69 -5.14 -11.76
N GLY A 461 22.94 -5.69 -10.81
CA GLY A 461 21.82 -6.61 -11.08
C GLY A 461 20.69 -5.94 -11.86
N ASP A 462 20.32 -4.73 -11.43
CA ASP A 462 19.38 -3.81 -12.09
C ASP A 462 19.78 -3.56 -13.55
N ASP A 463 21.03 -3.14 -13.81
CA ASP A 463 21.51 -2.92 -15.19
C ASP A 463 21.66 -4.26 -15.99
N TYR A 464 21.94 -5.40 -15.34
CA TYR A 464 22.19 -6.70 -15.97
C TYR A 464 20.90 -7.37 -16.50
N TYR A 465 19.82 -7.37 -15.70
CA TYR A 465 18.61 -8.15 -16.01
C TYR A 465 17.93 -7.73 -17.33
N PRO A 466 17.66 -6.43 -17.61
CA PRO A 466 17.07 -5.98 -18.87
C PRO A 466 17.97 -6.20 -20.10
N VAL A 467 19.29 -6.23 -19.90
CA VAL A 467 20.26 -6.51 -20.97
C VAL A 467 20.31 -8.00 -21.30
N PHE A 468 20.46 -8.86 -20.30
CA PHE A 468 20.69 -10.30 -20.49
C PHE A 468 19.40 -11.10 -20.70
N PHE A 469 18.28 -10.69 -20.09
CA PHE A 469 16.98 -11.36 -20.17
C PHE A 469 15.93 -10.58 -20.97
N ARG A 470 16.37 -9.70 -21.89
CA ARG A 470 15.55 -8.75 -22.69
C ARG A 470 14.28 -9.30 -23.35
N THR A 471 14.15 -10.61 -23.58
CA THR A 471 13.05 -11.19 -24.36
C THR A 471 12.16 -12.12 -23.53
N ALA A 472 10.88 -12.24 -23.89
CA ALA A 472 9.97 -13.20 -23.26
C ALA A 472 10.48 -14.67 -23.36
N ALA A 473 11.28 -15.00 -24.38
CA ALA A 473 11.90 -16.32 -24.52
C ALA A 473 13.00 -16.59 -23.47
N SER A 474 13.60 -15.56 -22.89
CA SER A 474 14.60 -15.65 -21.82
C SER A 474 14.00 -15.67 -20.40
N TYR A 475 12.69 -15.51 -20.24
CA TYR A 475 12.02 -15.51 -18.93
C TYR A 475 12.32 -16.75 -18.05
N PRO A 476 12.33 -18.00 -18.57
CA PRO A 476 12.69 -19.16 -17.75
C PRO A 476 14.14 -19.13 -17.26
N ALA A 477 15.04 -18.48 -18.00
CA ALA A 477 16.44 -18.31 -17.60
C ALA A 477 16.59 -17.22 -16.52
N ALA A 478 15.80 -16.14 -16.59
CA ALA A 478 15.75 -15.12 -15.54
C ALA A 478 15.28 -15.72 -14.21
N LYS A 479 14.21 -16.53 -14.23
CA LYS A 479 13.74 -17.27 -13.05
C LYS A 479 14.80 -18.22 -12.50
N ALA A 480 15.40 -19.05 -13.36
CA ALA A 480 16.44 -19.98 -12.94
C ALA A 480 17.69 -19.28 -12.37
N GLN A 481 18.01 -18.06 -12.83
CA GLN A 481 19.07 -17.23 -12.26
C GLN A 481 18.69 -16.70 -10.87
N THR A 482 17.47 -16.19 -10.70
CA THR A 482 16.95 -15.70 -9.42
C THR A 482 16.87 -16.82 -8.37
N GLU A 483 16.35 -17.99 -8.72
CA GLU A 483 16.27 -19.19 -7.85
C GLU A 483 17.64 -19.69 -7.36
N ARG A 484 18.73 -19.33 -8.05
CA ARG A 484 20.11 -19.68 -7.63
C ARG A 484 20.64 -18.78 -6.53
N PHE A 485 20.18 -17.53 -6.41
CA PHE A 485 20.63 -16.62 -5.36
C PHE A 485 20.31 -17.15 -3.96
N SER A 486 19.12 -17.71 -3.76
CA SER A 486 18.72 -18.45 -2.56
C SER A 486 19.68 -19.59 -2.16
N GLN A 487 20.35 -20.21 -3.14
CA GLN A 487 21.32 -21.30 -2.92
C GLN A 487 22.72 -20.76 -2.59
N LEU A 488 23.00 -19.52 -2.97
CA LEU A 488 24.24 -18.79 -2.68
C LEU A 488 24.18 -18.03 -1.33
N MET A 489 23.02 -18.05 -0.67
CA MET A 489 22.79 -17.50 0.67
C MET A 489 22.49 -18.61 1.70
N PRO A 490 23.48 -19.46 2.06
CA PRO A 490 23.32 -20.49 3.08
C PRO A 490 23.06 -19.86 4.46
N LEU A 491 22.15 -20.44 5.23
CA LEU A 491 21.79 -19.99 6.57
C LEU A 491 22.67 -20.67 7.63
N ASP A 492 22.82 -22.00 7.56
CA ASP A 492 23.56 -22.83 8.52
C ASP A 492 24.33 -23.99 7.83
N GLY A 493 25.36 -23.64 7.05
CA GLY A 493 26.33 -24.59 6.53
C GLY A 493 25.84 -25.48 5.38
N GLU A 494 24.77 -25.10 4.69
CA GLU A 494 24.29 -25.77 3.49
C GLU A 494 25.34 -25.74 2.37
N PRO A 495 25.40 -26.77 1.49
CA PRO A 495 26.34 -26.79 0.37
C PRO A 495 25.99 -25.71 -0.66
N THR A 496 26.82 -24.69 -0.74
CA THR A 496 26.76 -23.64 -1.76
C THR A 496 27.14 -24.21 -3.15
N PRO A 497 26.36 -23.94 -4.22
CA PRO A 497 26.77 -24.28 -5.57
C PRO A 497 27.92 -23.39 -6.05
N GLU A 498 28.71 -23.86 -7.01
CA GLU A 498 29.74 -23.02 -7.65
C GLU A 498 29.07 -21.81 -8.35
N PRO A 499 29.51 -20.57 -8.08
CA PRO A 499 28.97 -19.37 -8.70
C PRO A 499 29.45 -19.22 -10.15
N VAL A 500 28.53 -19.11 -11.11
CA VAL A 500 28.83 -19.22 -12.56
C VAL A 500 28.97 -17.88 -13.29
N ASN A 501 28.68 -16.76 -12.64
CA ASN A 501 28.75 -15.41 -13.21
C ASN A 501 29.12 -14.36 -12.13
N ALA A 502 29.31 -13.10 -12.55
CA ALA A 502 29.72 -12.00 -11.69
C ALA A 502 28.70 -11.66 -10.59
N LEU A 503 27.39 -11.73 -10.90
CA LEU A 503 26.32 -11.53 -9.90
C LEU A 503 26.39 -12.58 -8.80
N GLU A 504 26.57 -13.85 -9.15
CA GLU A 504 26.64 -14.94 -8.19
C GLU A 504 27.91 -14.89 -7.33
N ARG A 505 29.06 -14.53 -7.93
CA ARG A 505 30.32 -14.36 -7.19
C ARG A 505 30.26 -13.16 -6.24
N GLY A 506 29.69 -12.04 -6.70
CA GLY A 506 29.47 -10.85 -5.88
C GLY A 506 28.54 -11.14 -4.69
N LEU A 507 27.40 -11.78 -4.95
CA LEU A 507 26.45 -12.17 -3.90
C LEU A 507 27.10 -13.08 -2.85
N LEU A 508 27.84 -14.11 -3.27
CA LEU A 508 28.45 -15.05 -2.33
C LEU A 508 29.53 -14.40 -1.44
N ASP A 509 30.38 -13.53 -2.00
CA ASP A 509 31.37 -12.78 -1.22
C ASP A 509 30.70 -11.85 -0.20
N LEU A 510 29.76 -11.03 -0.67
CA LEU A 510 29.04 -10.07 0.18
C LEU A 510 28.22 -10.77 1.26
N TRP A 511 27.48 -11.83 0.91
CA TRP A 511 26.75 -12.66 1.86
C TRP A 511 27.68 -13.21 2.94
N THR A 512 28.82 -13.79 2.56
CA THR A 512 29.78 -14.38 3.50
C THR A 512 30.34 -13.33 4.45
N ARG A 513 30.78 -12.18 3.94
CA ARG A 513 31.34 -11.07 4.74
C ARG A 513 30.30 -10.44 5.66
N THR A 514 29.08 -10.28 5.19
CA THR A 514 27.98 -9.61 5.90
C THR A 514 27.38 -10.49 7.00
N THR A 515 27.19 -11.79 6.71
CA THR A 515 26.45 -12.70 7.60
C THR A 515 27.31 -13.44 8.62
N ALA A 516 28.63 -13.40 8.51
CA ALA A 516 29.56 -13.98 9.48
C ALA A 516 29.25 -13.62 10.95
N PRO A 517 28.98 -12.35 11.33
CA PRO A 517 28.60 -11.98 12.70
C PRO A 517 27.10 -12.19 13.02
N MET A 518 26.25 -12.47 12.04
CA MET A 518 24.79 -12.49 12.21
C MET A 518 24.27 -13.79 12.86
N THR A 519 23.19 -13.67 13.62
CA THR A 519 22.41 -14.83 14.09
C THR A 519 21.65 -15.47 12.92
N LEU A 520 21.25 -16.75 13.04
CA LEU A 520 20.47 -17.44 12.00
C LEU A 520 19.16 -16.71 11.64
N ASP A 521 18.52 -16.08 12.63
CA ASP A 521 17.29 -15.30 12.45
C ASP A 521 17.56 -14.02 11.64
N ALA A 522 18.61 -13.26 11.99
CA ALA A 522 19.04 -12.09 11.22
C ALA A 522 19.48 -12.46 9.79
N ARG A 523 20.12 -13.62 9.60
CA ARG A 523 20.43 -14.16 8.26
C ARG A 523 19.16 -14.45 7.47
N ALA A 524 18.18 -15.13 8.07
CA ALA A 524 16.92 -15.44 7.39
C ALA A 524 16.18 -14.16 6.94
N GLN A 525 16.13 -13.15 7.80
CA GLN A 525 15.55 -11.84 7.48
C GLN A 525 16.32 -11.11 6.36
N PHE A 526 17.65 -11.09 6.43
CA PHE A 526 18.49 -10.43 5.42
C PHE A 526 18.42 -11.12 4.05
N ARG A 527 18.43 -12.47 4.04
CA ARG A 527 18.21 -13.26 2.84
C ARG A 527 16.85 -12.98 2.22
N HIS A 528 15.80 -12.89 3.03
CA HIS A 528 14.44 -12.64 2.54
C HIS A 528 14.34 -11.28 1.82
N ALA A 529 14.98 -10.23 2.34
CA ALA A 529 15.05 -8.92 1.68
C ALA A 529 15.79 -8.98 0.32
N ILE A 530 16.83 -9.81 0.20
CA ILE A 530 17.54 -10.03 -1.08
C ILE A 530 16.68 -10.85 -2.05
N GLU A 531 15.96 -11.88 -1.57
CA GLU A 531 15.03 -12.68 -2.36
C GLU A 531 13.89 -11.81 -2.92
N ILE A 532 13.28 -10.94 -2.11
CA ILE A 532 12.26 -9.97 -2.56
C ILE A 532 12.79 -9.04 -3.67
N MET A 533 13.99 -8.48 -3.49
CA MET A 533 14.60 -7.62 -4.51
C MET A 533 14.87 -8.38 -5.81
N ALA A 534 15.43 -9.58 -5.74
CA ALA A 534 15.77 -10.35 -6.94
C ALA A 534 14.55 -10.96 -7.67
N GLU A 535 13.47 -11.26 -6.95
CA GLU A 535 12.16 -11.60 -7.52
C GLU A 535 11.54 -10.40 -8.25
N SER A 536 11.78 -9.17 -7.76
CA SER A 536 11.20 -7.96 -8.34
C SER A 536 11.80 -7.59 -9.71
N TRP A 537 13.08 -7.88 -9.97
CA TRP A 537 13.67 -7.77 -11.32
C TRP A 537 12.97 -8.68 -12.35
N VAL A 538 12.48 -9.84 -11.91
CA VAL A 538 11.71 -10.77 -12.77
C VAL A 538 10.33 -10.19 -13.10
N TRP A 539 9.74 -9.40 -12.20
CA TRP A 539 8.47 -8.69 -12.42
C TRP A 539 8.64 -7.54 -13.43
N GLU A 540 9.67 -6.71 -13.32
CA GLU A 540 9.95 -5.62 -14.29
C GLU A 540 10.10 -6.17 -15.72
N LEU A 541 10.77 -7.31 -15.90
CA LEU A 541 10.85 -8.01 -17.18
C LEU A 541 9.47 -8.34 -17.79
N VAL A 542 8.47 -8.72 -16.98
CA VAL A 542 7.11 -9.05 -17.48
C VAL A 542 6.40 -7.81 -18.03
N ASN A 543 6.50 -6.68 -17.35
CA ASN A 543 5.97 -5.40 -17.85
C ASN A 543 6.69 -4.99 -19.15
N ALA A 544 8.02 -5.11 -19.21
CA ALA A 544 8.81 -4.82 -20.40
C ALA A 544 8.43 -5.70 -21.60
N TYR A 545 8.25 -7.01 -21.41
CA TYR A 545 7.81 -7.93 -22.48
C TYR A 545 6.44 -7.60 -23.05
N HIS A 546 5.55 -7.03 -22.23
CA HIS A 546 4.23 -6.59 -22.65
C HIS A 546 4.19 -5.12 -23.15
N ASN A 547 5.31 -4.39 -23.11
CA ASN A 547 5.40 -2.93 -23.32
C ASN A 547 4.37 -2.17 -22.47
N ARG A 548 4.17 -2.60 -21.21
CA ARG A 548 3.07 -2.16 -20.35
C ARG A 548 3.56 -1.22 -19.27
N ILE A 549 3.24 0.07 -19.40
CA ILE A 549 3.37 1.03 -18.31
C ILE A 549 2.40 0.59 -17.18
N PRO A 550 2.90 0.30 -15.95
CA PRO A 550 2.02 0.02 -14.80
C PRO A 550 1.22 1.26 -14.39
N ASP A 551 0.09 1.08 -13.73
CA ASP A 551 -0.65 2.21 -13.15
C ASP A 551 0.08 2.78 -11.91
N PRO A 552 -0.21 4.02 -11.48
CA PRO A 552 0.53 4.68 -10.40
C PRO A 552 0.61 3.87 -9.09
N VAL A 553 -0.39 3.05 -8.79
CA VAL A 553 -0.42 2.27 -7.55
C VAL A 553 0.37 0.98 -7.71
N ASP A 554 0.15 0.20 -8.79
CA ASP A 554 0.98 -0.98 -9.11
C ASP A 554 2.46 -0.61 -9.23
N TYR A 555 2.77 0.58 -9.76
CA TYR A 555 4.13 1.10 -9.85
C TYR A 555 4.77 1.34 -8.48
N ILE A 556 4.15 2.11 -7.58
CA ILE A 556 4.77 2.42 -6.27
C ILE A 556 5.00 1.15 -5.45
N GLU A 557 4.06 0.20 -5.50
CA GLU A 557 4.19 -1.08 -4.80
C GLU A 557 5.29 -1.97 -5.37
N MET A 558 5.44 -1.99 -6.70
CA MET A 558 6.57 -2.61 -7.38
C MET A 558 7.88 -1.93 -6.95
N ARG A 559 7.93 -0.60 -7.02
CA ARG A 559 9.14 0.20 -6.85
C ARG A 559 9.74 0.12 -5.45
N ARG A 560 8.92 -0.04 -4.40
CA ARG A 560 9.39 -0.36 -3.03
C ARG A 560 10.21 -1.64 -2.96
N ARG A 561 9.91 -2.62 -3.82
CA ARG A 561 10.67 -3.88 -3.93
C ARG A 561 11.86 -3.74 -4.88
N THR A 562 11.66 -3.12 -6.05
CA THR A 562 12.71 -3.05 -7.10
C THR A 562 13.84 -2.08 -6.80
N PHE A 563 13.60 -1.03 -6.01
CA PHE A 563 14.65 -0.10 -5.59
C PHE A 563 15.67 -0.69 -4.60
N GLY A 564 15.44 -1.88 -4.04
CA GLY A 564 16.30 -2.45 -3.00
C GLY A 564 16.22 -1.71 -1.66
N SER A 565 15.13 -0.97 -1.41
CA SER A 565 14.87 -0.29 -0.15
C SER A 565 14.92 -1.24 1.05
N GLU A 566 14.28 -2.41 0.96
CA GLU A 566 14.30 -3.41 2.04
C GLU A 566 15.72 -3.92 2.30
N LEU A 567 16.52 -4.18 1.25
CA LEU A 567 17.92 -4.58 1.38
C LEU A 567 18.72 -3.50 2.13
N THR A 568 18.68 -2.25 1.67
CA THR A 568 19.49 -1.16 2.25
C THR A 568 19.02 -0.76 3.66
N MET A 569 17.72 -0.79 3.94
CA MET A 569 17.17 -0.51 5.27
C MET A 569 17.32 -1.69 6.26
N SER A 570 17.38 -2.94 5.78
CA SER A 570 17.58 -4.11 6.65
C SER A 570 18.97 -4.12 7.29
N LEU A 571 20.01 -3.62 6.60
CA LEU A 571 21.36 -3.47 7.15
C LEU A 571 21.37 -2.64 8.45
N SER A 572 20.58 -1.56 8.48
CA SER A 572 20.35 -0.77 9.71
C SER A 572 19.65 -1.60 10.79
N ARG A 573 18.55 -2.29 10.45
CA ARG A 573 17.77 -3.08 11.43
C ARG A 573 18.55 -4.21 12.08
N ILE A 574 19.50 -4.83 11.39
CA ILE A 574 20.25 -5.97 11.93
C ILE A 574 21.11 -5.55 13.14
N GLY A 575 21.46 -4.26 13.27
CA GLY A 575 22.10 -3.70 14.46
C GLY A 575 21.22 -3.66 15.71
N HIS A 576 19.89 -3.71 15.57
CA HIS A 576 18.94 -3.57 16.69
C HIS A 576 18.86 -4.79 17.62
N GLY A 577 19.24 -5.98 17.13
CA GLY A 577 19.10 -7.23 17.88
C GLY A 577 17.64 -7.57 18.21
N ARG A 578 17.38 -7.94 19.48
CA ARG A 578 16.02 -8.28 19.97
C ARG A 578 15.42 -7.20 20.88
N THR A 579 15.91 -5.97 20.79
CA THR A 579 15.54 -4.86 21.68
C THR A 579 14.10 -4.38 21.44
N VAL A 580 13.63 -4.44 20.19
CA VAL A 580 12.26 -4.07 19.81
C VAL A 580 11.46 -5.34 19.48
N PRO A 581 10.25 -5.55 20.04
CA PRO A 581 9.42 -6.71 19.72
C PRO A 581 9.00 -6.78 18.24
N PRO A 582 8.96 -7.95 17.59
CA PRO A 582 8.60 -8.08 16.17
C PRO A 582 7.23 -7.53 15.77
N GLU A 583 6.27 -7.53 16.70
CA GLU A 583 4.94 -6.92 16.55
C GLU A 583 4.99 -5.39 16.44
N VAL A 584 5.98 -4.73 17.05
CA VAL A 584 6.16 -3.28 17.00
C VAL A 584 6.66 -2.84 15.61
N TYR A 585 7.50 -3.64 14.95
CA TYR A 585 7.88 -3.37 13.55
C TYR A 585 6.72 -3.52 12.57
N ARG A 586 5.69 -4.31 12.91
CA ARG A 586 4.44 -4.42 12.15
C ARG A 586 3.41 -3.36 12.55
N SER A 587 3.70 -2.55 13.56
CA SER A 587 2.82 -1.45 13.94
C SER A 587 2.79 -0.40 12.84
N ARG A 588 1.63 0.24 12.69
CA ARG A 588 1.42 1.21 11.62
C ARG A 588 2.40 2.39 11.66
N PRO A 589 2.75 3.03 12.80
CA PRO A 589 3.69 4.15 12.79
C PRO A 589 5.07 3.76 12.27
N VAL A 590 5.55 2.55 12.59
CA VAL A 590 6.83 2.06 12.05
C VAL A 590 6.73 1.82 10.54
N LEU A 591 5.68 1.12 10.08
CA LEU A 591 5.45 0.89 8.64
C LEU A 591 5.23 2.18 7.84
N ALA A 592 4.58 3.19 8.41
CA ALA A 592 4.36 4.48 7.74
C ALA A 592 5.66 5.29 7.64
N MET A 593 6.50 5.30 8.68
CA MET A 593 7.85 5.88 8.64
C MET A 593 8.72 5.17 7.59
N GLU A 594 8.67 3.84 7.54
CA GLU A 594 9.42 3.05 6.56
C GLU A 594 8.94 3.35 5.14
N ASN A 595 7.64 3.20 4.85
CA ASN A 595 7.08 3.41 3.52
C ASN A 595 7.26 4.86 3.02
N SER A 596 7.13 5.87 3.88
CA SER A 596 7.33 7.27 3.49
C SER A 596 8.79 7.60 3.16
N ALA A 597 9.75 7.00 3.88
CA ALA A 597 11.16 7.06 3.51
C ALA A 597 11.42 6.34 2.17
N MET A 598 10.94 5.09 2.03
CA MET A 598 11.13 4.30 0.80
C MET A 598 10.61 5.04 -0.43
N ASP A 599 9.37 5.53 -0.39
CA ASP A 599 8.76 6.26 -1.51
C ASP A 599 9.56 7.49 -1.89
N TYR A 600 10.02 8.27 -0.91
CA TYR A 600 10.83 9.46 -1.17
C TYR A 600 12.13 9.09 -1.88
N ALA A 601 12.86 8.07 -1.40
CA ALA A 601 14.12 7.65 -2.00
C ALA A 601 13.95 7.09 -3.43
N CYS A 602 12.91 6.28 -3.66
CA CYS A 602 12.53 5.82 -4.99
C CYS A 602 12.28 7.02 -5.94
N MET A 603 11.51 8.02 -5.48
CA MET A 603 11.19 9.19 -6.29
C MET A 603 12.40 10.13 -6.53
N ILE A 604 13.40 10.18 -5.62
CA ILE A 604 14.69 10.85 -5.94
C ILE A 604 15.28 10.21 -7.20
N ASN A 605 15.32 8.87 -7.25
CA ASN A 605 15.87 8.16 -8.39
C ASN A 605 15.06 8.47 -9.65
N ASP A 606 13.75 8.24 -9.63
CA ASP A 606 12.87 8.44 -10.80
C ASP A 606 12.99 9.86 -11.38
N ILE A 607 13.14 10.89 -10.55
CA ILE A 607 13.34 12.29 -10.98
C ILE A 607 14.70 12.51 -11.65
N TYR A 608 15.79 11.92 -11.13
CA TYR A 608 17.14 12.09 -11.68
C TYR A 608 17.40 11.15 -12.87
N SER A 609 16.76 9.98 -12.88
CA SER A 609 16.91 8.95 -13.90
C SER A 609 15.96 9.11 -15.09
N TYR A 610 14.90 9.92 -15.00
CA TYR A 610 13.91 10.09 -16.09
C TYR A 610 14.53 10.27 -17.48
N GLN A 611 15.56 11.11 -17.65
CA GLN A 611 16.22 11.26 -18.95
C GLN A 611 17.00 9.99 -19.35
N LYS A 612 17.75 9.38 -18.43
CA LYS A 612 18.51 8.13 -18.63
C LYS A 612 17.57 7.02 -19.12
N GLU A 613 16.57 6.71 -18.31
CA GLU A 613 15.65 5.59 -18.50
C GLU A 613 14.84 5.76 -19.79
N ILE A 614 14.17 6.90 -19.98
CA ILE A 614 13.27 7.10 -21.11
C ILE A 614 14.04 7.23 -22.44
N GLN A 615 15.15 7.98 -22.46
CA GLN A 615 15.82 8.37 -23.71
C GLN A 615 16.96 7.43 -24.13
N PHE A 616 17.72 6.87 -23.17
CA PHE A 616 18.94 6.11 -23.45
C PHE A 616 18.78 4.61 -23.23
N GLU A 617 17.83 4.19 -22.40
CA GLU A 617 17.57 2.77 -22.08
C GLU A 617 16.25 2.28 -22.67
N GLY A 618 15.27 3.17 -22.85
CA GLY A 618 13.93 2.85 -23.34
C GLY A 618 13.07 2.15 -22.30
N GLU A 619 13.35 2.39 -21.03
CA GLU A 619 12.68 1.80 -19.88
C GLU A 619 11.29 2.42 -19.63
N ILE A 620 10.42 1.62 -19.01
CA ILE A 620 9.03 2.00 -18.72
C ILE A 620 8.74 2.18 -17.22
N HIS A 621 9.72 1.87 -16.38
CA HIS A 621 9.58 1.78 -14.92
C HIS A 621 9.99 3.08 -14.20
N ASN A 622 9.41 4.22 -14.63
CA ASN A 622 9.66 5.53 -14.03
C ASN A 622 8.36 6.22 -13.61
N LEU A 623 8.25 6.70 -12.37
CA LEU A 623 7.01 7.34 -11.88
C LEU A 623 6.58 8.55 -12.72
N VAL A 624 7.52 9.36 -13.22
CA VAL A 624 7.19 10.52 -14.07
C VAL A 624 6.53 10.07 -15.36
N LEU A 625 7.00 8.98 -16.00
CA LEU A 625 6.32 8.38 -17.16
C LEU A 625 4.94 7.84 -16.80
N VAL A 626 4.82 7.15 -15.66
CA VAL A 626 3.57 6.56 -15.17
C VAL A 626 2.50 7.63 -14.92
N VAL A 627 2.86 8.70 -14.20
CA VAL A 627 2.00 9.87 -13.92
C VAL A 627 1.61 10.58 -15.24
N ARG A 628 2.58 10.78 -16.15
CA ARG A 628 2.36 11.38 -17.48
C ARG A 628 1.34 10.58 -18.30
N ASN A 629 1.47 9.26 -18.32
CA ASN A 629 0.58 8.34 -19.04
C ASN A 629 -0.82 8.25 -18.41
N PHE A 630 -0.90 8.23 -17.07
CA PHE A 630 -2.14 8.13 -16.32
C PHE A 630 -3.02 9.37 -16.50
N PHE A 631 -2.48 10.56 -16.19
CA PHE A 631 -3.20 11.85 -16.29
C PHE A 631 -3.25 12.43 -17.73
N ASP A 632 -2.70 11.74 -18.73
CA ASP A 632 -2.62 12.18 -20.14
C ASP A 632 -2.05 13.61 -20.29
N THR A 633 -0.95 13.86 -19.58
CA THR A 633 -0.35 15.19 -19.41
C THR A 633 1.07 15.26 -20.00
N ASP A 634 1.71 16.43 -19.96
CA ASP A 634 3.09 16.59 -20.39
C ASP A 634 4.11 16.21 -19.30
N ALA A 635 5.36 15.98 -19.70
CA ALA A 635 6.41 15.50 -18.80
C ALA A 635 6.79 16.51 -17.69
N GLN A 636 6.62 17.81 -17.89
CA GLN A 636 6.87 18.79 -16.82
C GLN A 636 5.74 18.74 -15.80
N THR A 637 4.48 18.76 -16.24
CA THR A 637 3.33 18.63 -15.33
C THR A 637 3.40 17.33 -14.52
N ALA A 638 3.82 16.21 -15.13
CA ALA A 638 4.03 14.95 -14.42
C ALA A 638 5.20 15.02 -13.40
N MET A 639 6.31 15.66 -13.76
CA MET A 639 7.46 15.89 -12.88
C MET A 639 7.08 16.76 -11.66
N ASP A 640 6.26 17.79 -11.87
CA ASP A 640 5.77 18.68 -10.81
C ASP A 640 4.86 17.91 -9.83
N ILE A 641 3.93 17.09 -10.32
CA ILE A 641 3.07 16.21 -9.50
C ILE A 641 3.89 15.22 -8.65
N VAL A 642 4.97 14.65 -9.21
CA VAL A 642 5.89 13.78 -8.45
C VAL A 642 6.64 14.58 -7.38
N GLY A 643 7.03 15.83 -7.66
CA GLY A 643 7.63 16.74 -6.68
C GLY A 643 6.70 17.05 -5.50
N ASP A 644 5.44 17.36 -5.77
CA ASP A 644 4.41 17.58 -4.72
C ASP A 644 4.15 16.31 -3.91
N LEU A 645 4.22 15.13 -4.54
CA LEU A 645 4.11 13.85 -3.85
C LEU A 645 5.30 13.62 -2.92
N MET A 646 6.53 13.88 -3.36
CA MET A 646 7.74 13.80 -2.53
C MET A 646 7.66 14.73 -1.30
N ASP A 647 7.25 15.99 -1.47
CA ASP A 647 7.06 16.92 -0.34
C ASP A 647 6.03 16.36 0.66
N SER A 648 4.94 15.77 0.16
CA SER A 648 3.91 15.15 0.98
C SER A 648 4.41 13.93 1.76
N ARG A 649 5.16 13.01 1.12
CA ARG A 649 5.76 11.84 1.80
C ARG A 649 6.81 12.26 2.84
N MET A 650 7.61 13.29 2.57
CA MET A 650 8.55 13.84 3.56
C MET A 650 7.83 14.42 4.79
N ARG A 651 6.73 15.16 4.59
CA ARG A 651 5.92 15.69 5.70
C ARG A 651 5.28 14.58 6.54
N GLU A 652 4.86 13.48 5.90
CA GLU A 652 4.36 12.31 6.62
C GLU A 652 5.47 11.64 7.44
N PHE A 653 6.66 11.45 6.88
CA PHE A 653 7.82 10.96 7.63
C PHE A 653 8.12 11.83 8.85
N GLU A 654 8.20 13.17 8.67
CA GLU A 654 8.40 14.13 9.75
C GLU A 654 7.29 14.02 10.83
N HIS A 655 6.02 13.90 10.40
CA HIS A 655 4.88 13.78 11.30
C HIS A 655 4.90 12.46 12.09
N VAL A 656 5.06 11.33 11.41
CA VAL A 656 5.05 10.00 12.03
C VAL A 656 6.19 9.85 13.04
N VAL A 657 7.38 10.38 12.76
CA VAL A 657 8.49 10.38 13.72
C VAL A 657 8.23 11.32 14.90
N ALA A 658 7.58 12.46 14.68
CA ALA A 658 7.31 13.46 15.71
C ALA A 658 6.11 13.13 16.63
N THR A 659 5.11 12.38 16.15
CA THR A 659 3.84 12.12 16.86
C THR A 659 3.45 10.65 16.90
N GLY A 660 3.62 9.92 15.79
CA GLY A 660 3.26 8.51 15.65
C GLY A 660 4.11 7.57 16.50
N LEU A 661 5.44 7.75 16.50
CA LEU A 661 6.35 6.96 17.34
C LEU A 661 6.13 7.22 18.85
N PRO A 662 6.03 8.46 19.36
CA PRO A 662 5.67 8.69 20.76
C PRO A 662 4.37 8.01 21.19
N ALA A 663 3.30 8.10 20.39
CA ALA A 663 2.03 7.42 20.68
C ALA A 663 2.17 5.89 20.70
N LEU A 664 2.96 5.33 19.77
CA LEU A 664 3.30 3.90 19.74
C LEU A 664 4.01 3.42 21.02
N PHE A 665 4.89 4.26 21.57
CA PHE A 665 5.66 3.91 22.77
C PHE A 665 4.75 3.79 23.99
N GLU A 666 3.73 4.66 24.10
CA GLU A 666 2.68 4.59 25.12
C GLU A 666 1.76 3.37 24.90
N ASP A 667 1.33 3.14 23.65
CA ASP A 667 0.41 2.05 23.28
C ASP A 667 0.97 0.64 23.55
N PHE A 668 2.28 0.45 23.47
CA PHE A 668 2.97 -0.83 23.70
C PHE A 668 3.74 -0.91 25.03
N ASP A 669 3.69 0.13 25.89
CA ASP A 669 4.48 0.25 27.13
C ASP A 669 5.97 -0.05 26.92
N LEU A 670 6.56 0.55 25.87
CA LEU A 670 7.94 0.26 25.47
C LEU A 670 8.97 0.85 26.45
N ASP A 671 9.98 0.06 26.80
CA ASP A 671 11.07 0.52 27.67
C ASP A 671 12.03 1.53 26.99
N GLU A 672 12.85 2.21 27.79
CA GLU A 672 13.79 3.23 27.32
C GLU A 672 14.80 2.71 26.28
N ASP A 673 15.10 1.41 26.27
CA ASP A 673 16.05 0.83 25.32
C ASP A 673 15.38 0.60 23.96
N ALA A 674 14.17 0.04 23.94
CA ALA A 674 13.34 -0.11 22.74
C ALA A 674 13.00 1.26 22.10
N GLN A 675 12.64 2.25 22.92
CA GLN A 675 12.41 3.62 22.45
C GLN A 675 13.66 4.24 21.80
N ARG A 676 14.84 4.12 22.43
CA ARG A 676 16.10 4.61 21.85
C ARG A 676 16.45 3.87 20.56
N THR A 677 16.18 2.57 20.45
CA THR A 677 16.39 1.83 19.20
C THR A 677 15.49 2.34 18.06
N LEU A 678 14.20 2.57 18.30
CA LEU A 678 13.29 3.10 17.26
C LEU A 678 13.62 4.54 16.87
N LEU A 679 14.02 5.39 17.81
CA LEU A 679 14.49 6.75 17.51
C LEU A 679 15.84 6.77 16.77
N GLY A 680 16.73 5.83 17.10
CA GLY A 680 17.97 5.60 16.36
C GLY A 680 17.70 5.18 14.91
N TYR A 681 16.77 4.25 14.70
CA TYR A 681 16.35 3.84 13.36
C TYR A 681 15.75 4.99 12.54
N ALA A 682 14.94 5.85 13.16
CA ALA A 682 14.42 7.05 12.51
C ALA A 682 15.56 7.99 12.06
N GLU A 683 16.63 8.11 12.84
CA GLU A 683 17.82 8.89 12.47
C GLU A 683 18.63 8.22 11.36
N GLU A 684 18.76 6.89 11.36
CA GLU A 684 19.40 6.13 10.26
C GLU A 684 18.64 6.34 8.94
N LEU A 685 17.31 6.38 8.95
CA LEU A 685 16.50 6.70 7.76
C LEU A 685 16.70 8.16 7.28
N ARG A 686 16.95 9.12 8.19
CA ARG A 686 17.31 10.51 7.79
C ARG A 686 18.66 10.60 7.10
N ASN A 687 19.66 9.85 7.60
CA ASN A 687 20.97 9.73 6.97
C ASN A 687 20.84 9.03 5.61
N TRP A 688 20.02 7.98 5.51
CA TRP A 688 19.72 7.27 4.26
C TRP A 688 19.10 8.21 3.21
N LEU A 689 18.04 8.95 3.56
CA LEU A 689 17.36 9.90 2.67
C LEU A 689 18.29 11.02 2.17
N SER A 690 19.05 11.66 3.07
CA SER A 690 19.96 12.75 2.71
C SER A 690 21.19 12.26 1.94
N GLY A 691 21.73 11.08 2.29
CA GLY A 691 22.84 10.45 1.58
C GLY A 691 22.49 9.99 0.16
N ILE A 692 21.27 9.49 -0.06
CA ILE A 692 20.77 9.15 -1.40
C ILE A 692 20.63 10.42 -2.26
N LEU A 693 20.14 11.53 -1.70
CA LEU A 693 20.07 12.80 -2.45
C LEU A 693 21.46 13.32 -2.83
N GLU A 694 22.39 13.41 -1.87
CA GLU A 694 23.78 13.82 -2.11
C GLU A 694 24.44 12.98 -3.20
N TRP A 695 24.19 11.67 -3.22
CA TRP A 695 24.71 10.78 -4.26
C TRP A 695 24.13 11.08 -5.65
N HIS A 696 22.82 11.27 -5.77
CA HIS A 696 22.19 11.62 -7.05
C HIS A 696 22.64 13.00 -7.58
N GLU A 697 23.00 13.93 -6.68
CA GLU A 697 23.57 15.23 -7.05
C GLU A 697 25.08 15.19 -7.36
N GLY A 698 25.83 14.32 -6.68
CA GLY A 698 27.29 14.25 -6.76
C GLY A 698 27.88 13.27 -7.79
N CYS A 699 27.13 12.23 -8.18
CA CYS A 699 27.62 11.22 -9.14
C CYS A 699 27.48 11.65 -10.61
N ARG A 700 28.12 10.90 -11.52
CA ARG A 700 28.07 11.09 -12.98
C ARG A 700 27.21 10.05 -13.70
N ARG A 701 26.18 9.50 -13.02
CA ARG A 701 25.24 8.51 -13.60
C ARG A 701 24.07 9.13 -14.38
N TYR A 702 23.75 10.41 -14.12
CA TYR A 702 22.47 11.02 -14.55
C TYR A 702 22.59 12.26 -15.46
N ALA A 703 23.77 12.89 -15.53
CA ALA A 703 23.94 14.12 -16.30
C ALA A 703 24.04 13.83 -17.81
N GLU A 704 23.32 14.57 -18.64
CA GLU A 704 23.31 14.39 -20.10
C GLU A 704 24.70 14.26 -20.77
N PRO A 705 25.74 15.04 -20.40
CA PRO A 705 27.08 14.87 -21.00
C PRO A 705 27.72 13.51 -20.69
N ASP A 706 27.41 12.94 -19.52
CA ASP A 706 27.90 11.62 -19.11
C ASP A 706 27.05 10.51 -19.75
N LEU A 707 25.73 10.68 -19.83
CA LEU A 707 24.84 9.77 -20.58
C LEU A 707 25.24 9.67 -22.06
N LEU A 708 25.58 10.78 -22.71
CA LEU A 708 26.08 10.79 -24.10
C LEU A 708 27.44 10.10 -24.26
N ARG A 709 28.27 10.08 -23.20
CA ARG A 709 29.57 9.39 -23.16
C ARG A 709 29.39 7.89 -22.89
N HIS A 710 28.50 7.51 -21.97
CA HIS A 710 28.23 6.12 -21.61
C HIS A 710 27.40 5.40 -22.68
N PHE A 711 26.42 6.06 -23.30
CA PHE A 711 25.46 5.46 -24.24
C PHE A 711 25.53 6.08 -25.65
N PRO A 712 26.70 6.06 -26.33
CA PRO A 712 26.91 6.77 -27.59
C PRO A 712 26.10 6.23 -28.78
N GLU A 713 25.63 4.97 -28.70
CA GLU A 713 24.78 4.35 -29.72
C GLU A 713 23.27 4.53 -29.48
N SER A 714 22.87 4.96 -28.27
CA SER A 714 21.48 5.09 -27.84
C SER A 714 20.75 6.44 -28.02
N PRO A 715 21.24 7.51 -28.71
CA PRO A 715 20.46 8.76 -28.85
C PRO A 715 19.12 8.60 -29.62
N GLY A 716 18.06 8.18 -28.91
CA GLY A 716 16.69 8.05 -29.39
C GLY A 716 16.46 7.05 -30.52
N ALA A 717 17.06 5.86 -30.43
CA ALA A 717 17.25 4.91 -31.53
C ALA A 717 15.99 4.67 -32.41
N PRO A 718 16.10 4.68 -33.77
CA PRO A 718 17.12 3.88 -34.46
C PRO A 718 17.80 4.50 -35.71
N ARG A 719 19.05 4.07 -35.96
CA ARG A 719 19.67 4.02 -37.31
C ARG A 719 20.62 2.82 -37.44
N GLU A 720 20.15 1.77 -38.13
CA GLU A 720 20.90 0.60 -38.63
C GLU A 720 22.13 0.14 -37.81
N THR A 721 21.91 -0.43 -36.62
CA THR A 721 22.91 -1.31 -35.97
C THR A 721 22.65 -2.76 -36.41
N GLY A 722 23.60 -3.34 -37.14
CA GLY A 722 23.40 -4.60 -37.84
C GLY A 722 23.78 -5.84 -37.05
N PHE A 723 22.79 -6.61 -36.59
CA PHE A 723 22.92 -8.08 -36.43
C PHE A 723 21.66 -8.81 -36.96
N PRO A 724 21.77 -10.03 -37.52
CA PRO A 724 20.94 -10.41 -38.67
C PRO A 724 19.82 -11.42 -38.37
N HIS A 725 18.80 -11.06 -37.59
CA HIS A 725 17.62 -11.91 -37.38
C HIS A 725 16.27 -11.19 -37.54
N LEU A 726 16.00 -10.72 -38.77
CA LEU A 726 14.62 -10.67 -39.26
C LEU A 726 14.04 -12.11 -39.30
N PRO A 727 12.78 -12.36 -38.91
CA PRO A 727 12.19 -13.70 -38.94
C PRO A 727 12.08 -14.29 -40.36
N SER A 728 13.05 -15.10 -40.77
CA SER A 728 13.06 -15.87 -42.02
C SER A 728 12.38 -17.24 -41.85
N GLY A 729 11.22 -17.27 -41.20
CA GLY A 729 10.38 -18.46 -41.04
C GLY A 729 9.42 -18.69 -42.21
N LEU A 730 9.14 -19.96 -42.52
CA LEU A 730 8.13 -20.35 -43.52
C LEU A 730 6.73 -19.91 -43.05
N GLY A 731 6.22 -18.82 -43.63
CA GLY A 731 4.92 -18.23 -43.27
C GLY A 731 4.78 -16.75 -43.66
N THR A 732 5.89 -16.04 -43.87
CA THR A 732 5.93 -14.58 -44.16
C THR A 732 5.47 -14.16 -45.56
N SER A 733 4.74 -15.02 -46.28
CA SER A 733 4.21 -14.74 -47.63
C SER A 733 2.91 -13.93 -47.64
N ALA A 734 2.24 -13.76 -46.49
CA ALA A 734 0.91 -13.14 -46.41
C ALA A 734 0.95 -11.60 -46.22
N PHE A 735 2.07 -11.01 -45.83
CA PHE A 735 2.16 -9.57 -45.52
C PHE A 735 2.47 -8.66 -46.72
N ARG A 736 2.10 -9.11 -47.93
CA ARG A 736 2.17 -8.31 -49.17
C ARG A 736 0.95 -8.56 -50.06
N ILE A 737 -0.14 -7.83 -49.81
CA ILE A 737 -1.17 -7.44 -50.80
C ILE A 737 -2.15 -6.43 -50.17
N THR A 738 -2.71 -5.54 -51.01
CA THR A 738 -3.72 -4.48 -50.72
C THR A 738 -3.36 -3.33 -49.74
N GLN A 739 -2.52 -2.40 -50.21
CA GLN A 739 -2.80 -0.97 -49.99
C GLN A 739 -3.70 -0.45 -51.12
N PRO A 740 -4.78 0.30 -50.86
CA PRO A 740 -5.46 1.11 -51.85
C PRO A 740 -4.66 2.39 -52.15
N SER A 741 -4.48 2.71 -53.43
CA SER A 741 -3.71 3.88 -53.88
C SER A 741 -4.38 5.20 -53.49
N ALA A 742 -3.64 6.10 -52.84
CA ALA A 742 -4.10 7.46 -52.60
C ALA A 742 -4.14 8.29 -53.91
N PRO A 743 -5.20 9.08 -54.20
CA PRO A 743 -5.22 9.98 -55.34
C PRO A 743 -4.36 11.23 -55.09
N ALA A 744 -3.79 11.78 -56.17
CA ALA A 744 -2.86 12.90 -56.10
C ALA A 744 -3.51 14.22 -55.65
N ARG A 745 -2.80 15.00 -54.80
CA ARG A 745 -3.20 16.35 -54.38
C ARG A 745 -3.11 17.36 -55.53
N GLN A 746 -4.16 18.16 -55.71
CA GLN A 746 -4.08 19.49 -56.35
C GLN A 746 -4.04 20.60 -55.28
N PRO A 747 -3.46 21.78 -55.58
CA PRO A 747 -3.29 22.86 -54.60
C PRO A 747 -4.41 23.92 -54.63
N ALA A 748 -4.92 24.29 -53.44
CA ALA A 748 -5.72 25.48 -53.17
C ALA A 748 -5.50 25.88 -51.69
N MET A 749 -4.86 27.01 -51.40
CA MET A 749 -5.44 28.36 -51.18
C MET A 749 -6.00 28.58 -49.76
N ALA A 750 -5.68 29.74 -49.18
CA ALA A 750 -5.82 30.02 -47.74
C ALA A 750 -7.23 30.48 -47.31
N GLY A 751 -7.60 30.24 -46.04
CA GLY A 751 -8.78 30.86 -45.43
C GLY A 751 -9.17 30.38 -44.01
N ALA A 752 -8.78 31.17 -43.00
CA ALA A 752 -9.39 31.33 -41.66
C ALA A 752 -9.46 30.14 -40.66
N PRO A 753 -9.55 30.39 -39.33
CA PRO A 753 -9.28 29.38 -38.29
C PRO A 753 -10.53 28.76 -37.64
N SER A 754 -10.42 27.50 -37.19
CA SER A 754 -11.33 26.86 -36.23
C SER A 754 -10.80 27.01 -34.79
N ARG A 755 -11.73 27.15 -33.83
CA ARG A 755 -11.43 27.38 -32.41
C ARG A 755 -11.00 26.10 -31.70
N VAL A 756 -10.07 26.23 -30.75
CA VAL A 756 -9.72 25.22 -29.74
C VAL A 756 -10.37 25.64 -28.41
N PRO A 757 -11.01 24.73 -27.64
CA PRO A 757 -11.39 25.01 -26.25
C PRO A 757 -10.13 25.00 -25.36
N GLY A 758 -9.92 26.05 -24.58
CA GLY A 758 -8.79 26.15 -23.66
C GLY A 758 -9.21 25.89 -22.21
N GLY A 759 -8.76 24.77 -21.64
CA GLY A 759 -8.57 24.56 -20.21
C GLY A 759 -7.07 24.38 -19.90
N LEU A 760 -6.71 24.23 -18.62
CA LEU A 760 -5.33 23.97 -18.12
C LEU A 760 -4.24 25.04 -18.32
N ARG A 761 -4.35 26.01 -19.24
CA ARG A 761 -3.35 27.10 -19.39
C ARG A 761 -3.50 28.29 -18.40
N GLY A 762 -4.28 28.14 -17.33
CA GLY A 762 -4.64 29.24 -16.41
C GLY A 762 -3.83 29.36 -15.13
N ALA A 763 -3.33 28.26 -14.56
CA ALA A 763 -2.87 28.22 -13.16
C ALA A 763 -1.40 28.66 -12.96
N ALA A 764 -0.50 28.35 -13.88
CA ALA A 764 0.95 28.47 -13.71
C ALA A 764 1.55 29.90 -13.83
N SER A 765 0.78 30.97 -13.59
CA SER A 765 1.22 32.36 -13.78
C SER A 765 0.87 33.32 -12.63
N ALA A 766 0.34 32.82 -11.51
CA ALA A 766 -0.16 33.66 -10.40
C ALA A 766 0.53 33.44 -9.03
N ILE A 767 1.50 32.51 -8.93
CA ILE A 767 2.27 32.29 -7.69
C ILE A 767 3.52 33.19 -7.72
N GLY A 768 3.34 34.49 -7.42
CA GLY A 768 4.44 35.45 -7.59
C GLY A 768 4.23 36.91 -7.18
N ARG A 769 3.16 37.25 -6.42
CA ARG A 769 3.03 38.47 -5.57
C ARG A 769 1.63 38.62 -4.98
N ALA A 770 1.44 38.27 -3.70
CA ALA A 770 0.32 38.72 -2.86
C ALA A 770 0.56 38.44 -1.37
N ALA A 771 1.67 38.94 -0.80
CA ALA A 771 1.96 38.80 0.64
C ALA A 771 2.41 40.13 1.26
N GLU A 772 1.59 41.17 1.12
CA GLU A 772 1.68 42.40 1.91
C GLU A 772 0.35 43.17 1.86
N THR A 773 0.05 43.94 2.91
CA THR A 773 -1.16 44.79 3.11
C THR A 773 -2.48 44.10 3.45
N ALA A 774 -2.69 43.82 4.74
CA ALA A 774 -3.93 44.18 5.44
C ALA A 774 -3.72 44.22 6.96
N GLY A 775 -3.99 45.36 7.58
CA GLY A 775 -4.12 45.49 9.02
C GLY A 775 -4.96 46.71 9.36
N VAL A 776 -5.71 46.65 10.47
CA VAL A 776 -6.49 47.76 11.07
C VAL A 776 -7.79 48.06 10.25
N ASP A 777 -9.01 48.19 10.80
CA ASP A 777 -9.43 48.50 12.19
C ASP A 777 -10.87 48.05 12.59
N SER A 778 -11.06 47.87 13.91
CA SER A 778 -12.22 48.24 14.77
C SER A 778 -13.69 47.76 14.58
N SER A 779 -14.30 47.45 15.74
CA SER A 779 -15.73 47.52 16.14
C SER A 779 -16.75 46.51 15.54
N GLY A 780 -17.72 45.95 16.28
CA GLY A 780 -17.94 45.89 17.74
C GLY A 780 -19.42 46.06 18.16
N THR A 781 -20.03 45.07 18.82
CA THR A 781 -21.24 45.25 19.67
C THR A 781 -21.47 44.08 20.64
N SER A 782 -22.30 44.33 21.66
CA SER A 782 -22.51 43.50 22.86
C SER A 782 -23.86 42.76 22.84
N GLY A 783 -23.95 41.59 23.49
CA GLY A 783 -25.20 40.90 23.81
C GLY A 783 -25.01 39.76 24.81
N ALA A 784 -25.57 39.90 26.02
CA ALA A 784 -25.59 38.87 27.08
C ALA A 784 -27.05 38.48 27.41
N ILE A 785 -27.26 37.64 28.44
CA ILE A 785 -28.56 37.23 29.06
C ILE A 785 -29.24 36.05 28.31
N SER A 786 -29.69 34.93 28.92
CA SER A 786 -29.60 34.41 30.31
C SER A 786 -29.94 32.90 30.38
N THR A 787 -29.60 32.25 31.50
CA THR A 787 -30.17 30.96 31.95
C THR A 787 -31.49 31.14 32.73
N PRO A 788 -32.36 30.11 32.76
CA PRO A 788 -32.67 29.38 34.01
C PRO A 788 -32.86 27.87 33.76
N GLY A 789 -33.04 26.95 34.73
CA GLY A 789 -33.11 27.03 36.19
C GLY A 789 -33.84 25.80 36.77
N VAL A 790 -33.15 24.97 37.55
CA VAL A 790 -33.64 23.74 38.23
C VAL A 790 -34.48 24.07 39.48
N PRO A 791 -35.64 23.41 39.77
CA PRO A 791 -35.77 22.51 40.97
C PRO A 791 -36.95 21.46 40.89
N PRO A 792 -37.30 20.66 41.94
CA PRO A 792 -36.46 19.89 42.89
C PRO A 792 -36.96 18.45 43.29
N THR A 793 -36.04 17.63 43.83
CA THR A 793 -36.16 16.65 44.95
C THR A 793 -37.18 15.48 45.01
N ALA A 794 -36.63 14.23 44.92
CA ALA A 794 -36.55 13.20 46.02
C ALA A 794 -37.81 12.40 46.48
N PRO A 795 -37.72 11.35 47.34
CA PRO A 795 -36.83 10.16 47.33
C PRO A 795 -37.51 8.80 47.74
N VAL A 796 -36.71 7.72 47.95
CA VAL A 796 -36.88 6.55 48.88
C VAL A 796 -37.37 5.16 48.35
N SER A 797 -36.60 4.12 48.77
CA SER A 797 -36.98 2.69 48.99
C SER A 797 -37.14 1.73 47.79
N ALA A 798 -36.89 0.41 47.89
CA ALA A 798 -35.98 -0.41 48.73
C ALA A 798 -36.05 -1.89 48.26
N ALA A 799 -34.99 -2.66 48.54
CA ALA A 799 -34.92 -4.12 48.75
C ALA A 799 -35.98 -5.09 48.16
N GLY A 800 -35.52 -6.10 47.42
CA GLY A 800 -36.34 -7.24 46.97
C GLY A 800 -35.54 -8.48 46.52
N LYS A 801 -34.74 -9.09 47.41
CA LYS A 801 -34.18 -10.44 47.17
C LYS A 801 -35.20 -11.51 47.57
N SER A 802 -35.45 -12.49 46.69
CA SER A 802 -35.78 -13.91 46.95
C SER A 802 -36.14 -14.59 45.62
N ALA A 803 -36.00 -15.90 45.37
CA ALA A 803 -35.15 -16.99 45.85
C ALA A 803 -35.76 -18.30 45.29
N GLU A 804 -34.91 -19.24 44.83
CA GLU A 804 -35.24 -20.68 44.65
C GLU A 804 -36.33 -21.02 43.57
N SER A 805 -36.38 -22.23 42.96
CA SER A 805 -35.81 -23.54 43.33
C SER A 805 -35.51 -24.45 42.12
N ALA A 806 -34.55 -25.38 42.29
CA ALA A 806 -34.35 -26.73 41.71
C ALA A 806 -35.17 -27.17 40.45
N GLY A 807 -34.58 -27.78 39.41
CA GLY A 807 -33.88 -29.08 39.39
C GLY A 807 -34.51 -29.97 38.28
N VAL A 808 -34.05 -31.15 37.82
CA VAL A 808 -32.89 -32.05 38.04
C VAL A 808 -32.92 -33.08 36.86
N ASP A 809 -31.75 -33.59 36.39
CA ASP A 809 -31.53 -34.74 35.47
C ASP A 809 -32.20 -34.73 34.06
N GLY A 810 -31.68 -35.40 33.01
CA GLY A 810 -30.43 -36.15 32.83
C GLY A 810 -30.45 -37.07 31.59
N SER A 811 -29.30 -37.70 31.29
CA SER A 811 -29.05 -38.86 30.38
C SER A 811 -29.06 -38.71 28.83
N SER A 812 -27.92 -39.10 28.24
CA SER A 812 -27.73 -39.52 26.83
C SER A 812 -27.95 -41.03 26.64
N PRO A 813 -28.21 -41.50 25.41
CA PRO A 813 -27.39 -42.54 24.72
C PRO A 813 -27.00 -42.10 23.28
N LEU A 814 -26.19 -42.77 22.44
CA LEU A 814 -25.37 -44.01 22.49
C LEU A 814 -24.17 -43.88 21.48
N ALA A 815 -23.45 -44.95 21.09
CA ALA A 815 -22.26 -44.85 20.21
C ALA A 815 -21.95 -46.08 19.30
N ALA A 816 -21.00 -45.86 18.34
CA ALA A 816 -20.13 -46.84 17.63
C ALA A 816 -20.75 -47.71 16.49
N PRO A 817 -19.96 -48.37 15.58
CA PRO A 817 -18.49 -48.59 15.53
C PRO A 817 -17.77 -48.31 14.15
N SER A 818 -16.48 -47.92 14.11
CA SER A 818 -15.23 -48.71 13.78
C SER A 818 -15.15 -49.38 12.38
N LEU A 819 -14.03 -49.56 11.63
CA LEU A 819 -12.55 -49.27 11.61
C LEU A 819 -12.03 -49.75 10.19
N PRO A 820 -10.72 -49.85 9.80
CA PRO A 820 -9.56 -48.93 9.82
C PRO A 820 -8.74 -48.85 8.49
N HIS A 821 -7.77 -47.93 8.37
CA HIS A 821 -6.45 -48.21 7.72
C HIS A 821 -5.36 -47.19 8.17
N ARG A 822 -4.07 -47.60 8.14
CA ARG A 822 -2.83 -46.88 8.52
C ARG A 822 -1.81 -46.98 7.37
N PRO A 823 -0.83 -46.06 7.18
CA PRO A 823 0.40 -45.93 8.00
C PRO A 823 0.77 -44.47 8.38
N SER A 824 1.25 -44.14 9.59
CA SER A 824 2.67 -43.97 10.02
C SER A 824 3.60 -43.20 9.05
N GLY A 825 4.31 -42.12 9.43
CA GLY A 825 4.33 -41.33 10.68
C GLY A 825 5.71 -40.72 10.95
N LEU A 826 5.78 -39.65 11.77
CA LEU A 826 6.93 -39.19 12.59
C LEU A 826 6.43 -38.01 13.45
N GLY A 827 6.86 -37.91 14.71
CA GLY A 827 6.26 -36.97 15.67
C GLY A 827 7.28 -36.13 16.44
N THR A 828 6.88 -34.90 16.77
CA THR A 828 7.60 -33.98 17.65
C THR A 828 7.09 -34.10 19.09
N ALA A 829 8.01 -34.24 20.05
CA ALA A 829 7.67 -34.40 21.46
C ALA A 829 7.80 -33.08 22.22
N ALA A 830 6.70 -32.57 22.78
CA ALA A 830 6.72 -31.40 23.66
C ALA A 830 7.11 -31.80 25.10
N ALA A 831 8.21 -31.25 25.61
CA ALA A 831 8.66 -31.47 26.98
C ALA A 831 7.95 -30.51 27.95
N ARG A 832 7.22 -31.06 28.94
CA ARG A 832 6.69 -30.29 30.07
C ARG A 832 7.78 -30.01 31.10
N VAL A 833 8.05 -28.74 31.39
CA VAL A 833 8.86 -28.33 32.54
C VAL A 833 7.98 -28.26 33.79
N LYS A 834 8.45 -28.83 34.90
CA LYS A 834 7.94 -28.57 36.26
C LYS A 834 8.90 -27.61 36.98
N PRO A 835 8.43 -26.76 37.90
CA PRO A 835 9.29 -25.84 38.63
C PRO A 835 10.23 -26.60 39.56
N LEU A 836 11.43 -26.06 39.76
CA LEU A 836 12.41 -26.54 40.74
C LEU A 836 12.57 -25.56 41.91
N ASP A 837 12.98 -26.15 43.02
CA ASP A 837 12.88 -25.63 44.39
C ASP A 837 14.08 -24.73 44.77
N GLU A 838 13.84 -23.70 45.59
CA GLU A 838 14.89 -22.82 46.11
C GLU A 838 15.52 -23.41 47.39
N SER A 839 16.72 -23.99 47.30
CA SER A 839 17.63 -24.03 48.46
C SER A 839 19.09 -24.42 48.14
N ALA A 840 19.98 -24.06 49.06
CA ALA A 840 21.39 -24.47 49.19
C ALA A 840 22.47 -23.72 48.35
N LEU A 841 22.99 -22.64 48.95
CA LEU A 841 24.35 -22.11 48.73
C LEU A 841 25.42 -23.18 49.02
N PRO A 842 26.65 -23.05 48.47
CA PRO A 842 27.76 -22.72 49.37
C PRO A 842 28.83 -21.73 48.87
N ALA A 843 29.35 -20.99 49.85
CA ALA A 843 30.61 -20.23 49.98
C ALA A 843 31.64 -20.12 48.82
N ARG A 844 32.10 -18.87 48.61
CA ARG A 844 33.40 -18.52 47.99
C ARG A 844 34.58 -18.69 48.95
N PRO A 845 35.80 -18.93 48.46
CA PRO A 845 37.03 -18.31 48.96
C PRO A 845 37.42 -17.07 48.14
N GLY A 846 38.10 -16.08 48.75
CA GLY A 846 38.46 -14.79 48.11
C GLY A 846 39.96 -14.50 48.07
N VAL A 847 40.33 -13.21 48.12
CA VAL A 847 41.70 -12.62 48.09
C VAL A 847 42.25 -12.52 46.63
N GLN A 848 42.83 -11.41 46.13
CA GLN A 848 43.35 -10.17 46.73
C GLN A 848 43.15 -8.90 45.86
N SER A 849 43.52 -7.74 46.41
CA SER A 849 43.32 -6.36 45.92
C SER A 849 44.41 -5.83 44.97
N GLY A 850 44.03 -4.88 44.10
CA GLY A 850 44.93 -3.90 43.47
C GLY A 850 44.13 -2.67 43.00
N ALA A 851 44.44 -1.47 43.52
CA ALA A 851 43.60 -0.28 43.34
C ALA A 851 44.35 0.87 42.66
N THR A 852 43.64 1.64 41.82
CA THR A 852 43.85 3.10 41.65
C THR A 852 42.61 3.75 41.04
N THR A 853 42.14 4.83 41.66
CA THR A 853 41.16 5.80 41.13
C THR A 853 41.78 7.20 41.29
N PRO A 854 41.47 8.16 40.42
CA PRO A 854 40.58 9.26 40.85
C PRO A 854 39.57 9.65 39.73
N ALA A 855 38.26 9.85 39.96
CA ALA A 855 37.55 10.69 40.92
C ALA A 855 37.63 12.20 40.62
N ILE A 856 36.57 12.80 40.01
CA ILE A 856 35.90 14.08 40.37
C ILE A 856 34.39 13.97 39.97
N PRO A 857 33.45 14.93 40.18
CA PRO A 857 32.46 14.81 41.25
C PRO A 857 30.96 14.83 40.84
N ARG A 858 30.09 14.68 41.84
CA ARG A 858 28.62 14.81 41.78
C ARG A 858 28.14 16.27 41.74
N GLY A 859 27.00 16.53 41.10
CA GLY A 859 25.86 17.12 41.82
C GLY A 859 25.03 18.27 41.19
N PHE A 860 23.70 18.05 41.22
CA PHE A 860 22.59 19.00 41.49
C PHE A 860 21.88 19.82 40.38
N SER A 861 20.54 19.66 40.38
CA SER A 861 19.44 20.61 40.03
C SER A 861 19.40 21.26 38.63
N GLY A 862 18.25 21.51 37.99
CA GLY A 862 16.84 21.28 38.37
C GLY A 862 15.94 22.49 38.02
N LEU A 863 14.92 22.29 37.17
CA LEU A 863 13.78 23.18 36.83
C LEU A 863 14.08 24.58 36.23
N GLY A 864 13.31 25.01 35.21
CA GLY A 864 13.22 26.44 34.85
C GLY A 864 12.80 26.80 33.42
N THR A 865 11.52 27.10 33.24
CA THR A 865 10.80 27.52 32.02
C THR A 865 11.21 28.88 31.39
N THR A 866 10.66 29.14 30.19
CA THR A 866 10.32 30.46 29.57
C THR A 866 11.35 31.30 28.76
N ALA A 867 11.24 31.20 27.43
CA ALA A 867 11.05 32.25 26.40
C ALA A 867 11.69 33.66 26.50
N ALA A 868 12.35 34.08 25.41
CA ALA A 868 12.26 35.45 24.84
C ALA A 868 12.70 35.53 23.37
N ARG A 869 12.02 36.35 22.55
CA ARG A 869 12.37 36.70 21.16
C ARG A 869 13.42 37.81 21.10
N VAL A 870 14.35 37.78 20.13
CA VAL A 870 14.90 39.01 19.47
C VAL A 870 15.33 38.73 18.01
N THR A 871 14.84 39.54 17.08
CA THR A 871 15.39 39.85 15.74
C THR A 871 14.97 41.28 15.37
N PRO A 872 15.57 41.96 14.37
CA PRO A 872 16.95 41.91 13.87
C PRO A 872 17.60 43.33 14.00
N PRO A 873 18.58 43.75 13.17
CA PRO A 873 18.17 44.35 11.89
C PRO A 873 19.08 44.03 10.69
N ALA A 874 18.52 44.18 9.49
CA ALA A 874 19.22 44.00 8.21
C ALA A 874 20.06 45.23 7.78
N ARG A 875 21.04 45.00 6.90
CA ARG A 875 21.47 46.00 5.90
C ARG A 875 22.00 45.30 4.65
N ALA A 876 21.59 45.79 3.48
CA ALA A 876 21.89 45.21 2.18
C ALA A 876 22.75 46.15 1.30
N ALA A 877 23.33 45.53 0.26
CA ALA A 877 23.85 46.12 -0.99
C ALA A 877 25.11 47.02 -0.95
N GLY A 878 26.01 46.81 -1.92
CA GLY A 878 27.11 47.74 -2.21
C GLY A 878 28.32 47.14 -2.95
N THR A 879 28.19 46.87 -4.25
CA THR A 879 29.27 46.43 -5.16
C THR A 879 30.46 47.39 -5.25
N ALA A 880 31.70 46.87 -5.29
CA ALA A 880 32.82 47.47 -6.05
C ALA A 880 33.93 46.42 -6.29
N ALA A 881 34.52 46.44 -7.49
CA ALA A 881 35.64 45.55 -7.87
C ALA A 881 36.99 46.27 -7.83
N THR A 882 38.08 45.55 -7.53
CA THR A 882 39.35 45.56 -8.27
C THR A 882 40.32 44.49 -7.73
N SER A 883 41.18 44.00 -8.64
CA SER A 883 42.31 43.04 -8.46
C SER A 883 41.96 41.66 -7.92
#